data_AF-A0A8T4D1I6-F1
#
_entry.id   AF-A0A8T4D1I6-F1
#
_cell.length_a   1.000
_cell.length_b   1.000
_cell.length_c   1.000
_cell.angle_alpha   90.00
_cell.angle_beta   90.00
_cell.angle_gamma   90.00
#
_symmetry.space_group_name_H-M   'P 1'
#
loop_
_entity.id
_entity.type
_entity.pdbx_description
1 polymer ?
#
loop_
_entity_poly.entity_id
_entity_poly.type
_entity_poly.pdbx_seq_one_letter_code
_entity_poly.pdbx_strand_id
1 'polypeptide(L)'
;MKKSIKKVFALGVSVALLATTMVGALADLSKYPAPFVDDNGVFNGAIVVGANAATSDVLGAIDIAASLQAEAKRAVSVGDNSVVVEGGKDYDNLYLNNTWPNADVELKENHLDGFVDSDFDVDGDTVDYHDEIVFFANQTMINPAQNEDAAGKDYVTVAKNGIEYRVYFEDAEVLNADATHTAEFKFLGQNVEAYNFDFSEGIGSGSFTVISSVEKSMIEGDEVNVAGHTVKLVRVGSTSVIVDVDGQTKVINDDGNSQSFDEADDFQVEVDSLFYIEGASDNIANLKLGADLEETATDGQPAEMFGQPDDDAEADWVWAVGNESGNRYVGLRLNKDYDTLDINTPAEEKAPLFLGDEVVLPNDYAALQFASLAANYEDVKISLDDSYFLDDGESAPNDEGTYKVVKFEADSDIFTVGTETAETVYVAYNSTDNTLSGIWYEDAGDEIKVVISSFDILIDAELVRVTPSADLDGAGNNTFTIVAPGDEALTVEIYNAGDDAFDYFGTQDDSDAEDIKYGGTSLGTKEWDYQTDYGIKLADPDSQFGSGASFIISVPSEREYATLVVKSKGSSVAAAATGSAYMVNPIEVGLGMLDSEATLGSKPMIVVGGPYVNSVAKELLGFPTDEEIAQTFTDGKAMIKWFDDEQAMLVAGWSAQDTRGASYVVADYSDYDFEGSELEVVVTDLKNIDVMAK
;
A
#
# COMPACT_ATOMS: atom_id res chain seq x y z
N MET A 1 48.83 12.35 0.22
CA MET A 1 48.66 11.87 -1.17
C MET A 1 48.39 10.38 -1.08
N LYS A 2 47.17 9.99 -0.70
CA LYS A 2 45.99 9.72 -1.54
C LYS A 2 46.17 8.49 -2.44
N LYS A 3 45.90 7.31 -1.88
CA LYS A 3 45.37 6.15 -2.60
C LYS A 3 44.08 5.76 -1.88
N SER A 4 42.97 6.27 -2.39
CA SER A 4 41.62 5.89 -2.00
C SER A 4 41.17 4.84 -3.01
N ILE A 5 41.07 3.59 -2.59
CA ILE A 5 40.41 2.55 -3.38
C ILE A 5 38.94 2.60 -2.98
N LYS A 6 38.11 3.13 -3.88
CA LYS A 6 36.67 2.87 -3.93
C LYS A 6 36.50 1.38 -4.24
N LYS A 7 35.77 0.68 -3.38
CA LYS A 7 35.07 -0.58 -3.69
C LYS A 7 33.74 -0.50 -2.96
N VAL A 8 32.74 0.08 -3.63
CA VAL A 8 31.33 -0.17 -3.36
C VAL A 8 30.98 -1.27 -4.35
N PHE A 9 30.78 -2.48 -3.84
CA PHE A 9 30.18 -3.56 -4.60
C PHE A 9 28.69 -3.54 -4.31
N ALA A 10 27.92 -3.53 -5.40
CA ALA A 10 26.50 -3.76 -5.45
C ALA A 10 26.10 -5.00 -4.63
N LEU A 11 25.08 -4.84 -3.79
CA LEU A 11 24.26 -5.92 -3.25
C LEU A 11 22.82 -5.61 -3.61
N GLY A 12 22.51 -5.66 -4.91
CA GLY A 12 21.15 -5.96 -5.37
C GLY A 12 20.98 -7.46 -5.26
N VAL A 13 20.34 -7.92 -4.19
CA VAL A 13 19.86 -9.30 -4.09
C VAL A 13 18.37 -9.25 -4.33
N SER A 14 17.98 -9.40 -5.60
CA SER A 14 16.66 -9.88 -5.97
C SER A 14 16.54 -11.32 -5.43
N VAL A 15 15.79 -11.49 -4.35
CA VAL A 15 15.46 -12.84 -3.86
C VAL A 15 14.44 -13.43 -4.83
N ALA A 16 14.94 -14.10 -5.86
CA ALA A 16 14.19 -15.18 -6.48
C ALA A 16 13.91 -16.22 -5.38
N LEU A 17 12.64 -16.31 -4.95
CA LEU A 17 12.12 -17.35 -4.06
C LEU A 17 12.36 -18.74 -4.69
N LEU A 18 13.55 -19.29 -4.45
CA LEU A 18 13.79 -20.72 -4.57
C LEU A 18 12.97 -21.39 -3.48
N ALA A 19 11.76 -21.81 -3.85
CA ALA A 19 10.94 -22.75 -3.11
C ALA A 19 11.77 -24.01 -2.78
N THR A 20 12.33 -24.05 -1.58
CA THR A 20 12.95 -25.25 -1.01
C THR A 20 12.30 -25.50 0.34
N THR A 21 11.58 -26.62 0.39
CA THR A 21 10.94 -27.18 1.58
C THR A 21 11.92 -27.25 2.77
N MET A 22 11.77 -26.40 3.78
CA MET A 22 12.42 -26.57 5.07
C MET A 22 11.61 -27.53 5.96
N VAL A 23 11.66 -28.82 5.62
CA VAL A 23 11.37 -29.90 6.58
C VAL A 23 12.64 -30.71 6.73
N GLY A 24 13.44 -30.41 7.77
CA GLY A 24 14.56 -31.26 8.17
C GLY A 24 15.73 -30.57 8.89
N ALA A 25 15.82 -30.84 10.19
CA ALA A 25 16.94 -30.69 11.15
C ALA A 25 17.36 -29.26 11.56
N LEU A 26 16.92 -28.84 12.76
CA LEU A 26 17.56 -27.75 13.50
C LEU A 26 18.09 -28.24 14.84
N ALA A 27 19.10 -29.13 14.84
CA ALA A 27 19.86 -29.47 16.06
C ALA A 27 20.69 -28.29 16.62
N ASP A 28 20.42 -27.06 16.18
CA ASP A 28 21.27 -25.90 16.35
C ASP A 28 20.42 -24.66 16.65
N LEU A 29 20.62 -24.12 17.84
CA LEU A 29 20.00 -22.90 18.35
C LEU A 29 20.39 -21.67 17.52
N SER A 30 21.47 -21.73 16.74
CA SER A 30 21.88 -20.63 15.83
C SER A 30 20.84 -20.26 14.78
N LYS A 31 19.83 -21.12 14.60
CA LYS A 31 18.74 -20.94 13.66
C LYS A 31 17.48 -20.34 14.29
N TYR A 32 17.47 -20.13 15.60
CA TYR A 32 16.42 -19.37 16.27
C TYR A 32 16.37 -17.95 15.65
N PRO A 33 15.17 -17.42 15.30
CA PRO A 33 13.84 -17.80 15.78
C PRO A 33 13.13 -18.94 15.03
N ALA A 34 13.71 -19.53 13.97
CA ALA A 34 13.11 -20.70 13.33
C ALA A 34 13.13 -21.92 14.29
N PRO A 35 12.10 -22.78 14.29
CA PRO A 35 10.94 -22.81 13.40
C PRO A 35 9.72 -22.02 13.93
N PHE A 36 9.89 -21.22 14.98
CA PHE A 36 8.78 -20.52 15.63
C PHE A 36 8.26 -19.35 14.81
N VAL A 37 9.13 -18.70 14.04
CA VAL A 37 8.77 -17.71 13.03
C VAL A 37 9.25 -18.24 11.68
N ASP A 38 8.36 -18.28 10.69
CA ASP A 38 8.71 -18.69 9.33
C ASP A 38 9.34 -17.56 8.51
N ASP A 39 9.80 -17.87 7.31
CA ASP A 39 10.45 -16.90 6.41
C ASP A 39 9.50 -15.75 5.97
N ASN A 40 8.18 -15.91 6.16
CA ASN A 40 7.15 -14.90 5.88
C ASN A 40 6.81 -14.06 7.13
N GLY A 41 7.52 -14.25 8.24
CA GLY A 41 7.24 -13.57 9.50
C GLY A 41 5.99 -14.08 10.21
N VAL A 42 5.45 -15.25 9.84
CA VAL A 42 4.29 -15.85 10.50
C VAL A 42 4.77 -16.69 11.68
N PHE A 43 4.21 -16.43 12.86
CA PHE A 43 4.49 -17.24 14.03
C PHE A 43 3.74 -18.58 13.96
N ASN A 44 4.46 -19.69 14.13
CA ASN A 44 3.95 -21.05 14.09
C ASN A 44 4.50 -21.86 15.28
N GLY A 45 4.00 -21.55 16.48
CA GLY A 45 4.40 -22.27 17.68
C GLY A 45 3.46 -22.09 18.87
N ALA A 46 3.89 -22.56 20.03
CA ALA A 46 3.24 -22.29 21.31
C ALA A 46 4.28 -22.09 22.42
N ILE A 47 3.94 -21.26 23.40
CA ILE A 47 4.76 -21.09 24.60
C ILE A 47 4.05 -21.81 25.74
N VAL A 48 4.67 -22.90 26.21
CA VAL A 48 4.10 -23.80 27.21
C VAL A 48 4.63 -23.43 28.60
N VAL A 49 3.74 -23.06 29.50
CA VAL A 49 4.05 -22.80 30.91
C VAL A 49 3.40 -23.86 31.79
N GLY A 50 4.08 -24.25 32.87
CA GLY A 50 3.53 -25.22 33.82
C GLY A 50 2.31 -24.68 34.57
N ALA A 51 1.26 -25.50 34.78
CA ALA A 51 0.09 -25.10 35.56
C ALA A 51 0.42 -24.71 37.02
N ASN A 52 1.57 -25.17 37.54
CA ASN A 52 2.11 -24.79 38.85
C ASN A 52 3.39 -23.94 38.74
N ALA A 53 3.66 -23.34 37.58
CA ALA A 53 4.85 -22.54 37.36
C ALA A 53 4.87 -21.30 38.26
N ALA A 54 6.06 -20.83 38.62
CA ALA A 54 6.19 -19.60 39.38
C ALA A 54 5.81 -18.41 38.49
N THR A 55 5.36 -17.30 39.10
CA THR A 55 5.09 -16.06 38.34
C THR A 55 6.30 -15.57 37.55
N SER A 56 7.52 -15.90 37.96
CA SER A 56 8.73 -15.58 37.20
C SER A 56 8.86 -16.37 35.89
N ASP A 57 8.40 -17.62 35.85
CA ASP A 57 8.40 -18.44 34.63
C ASP A 57 7.37 -17.88 33.63
N VAL A 58 6.22 -17.41 34.13
CA VAL A 58 5.20 -16.72 33.31
C VAL A 58 5.73 -15.40 32.75
N LEU A 59 6.45 -14.61 33.56
CA LEU A 59 7.10 -13.39 33.07
C LEU A 59 8.16 -13.70 32.00
N GLY A 60 8.98 -14.73 32.22
CA GLY A 60 9.96 -15.16 31.22
C GLY A 60 9.31 -15.60 29.90
N ALA A 61 8.18 -16.30 29.96
CA ALA A 61 7.39 -16.65 28.77
C ALA A 61 6.85 -15.41 28.04
N ILE A 62 6.42 -14.37 28.75
CA ILE A 62 5.97 -13.10 28.17
C ILE A 62 7.13 -12.38 27.46
N ASP A 63 8.31 -12.35 28.08
CA ASP A 63 9.50 -11.70 27.51
C ASP A 63 9.93 -12.40 26.20
N ILE A 64 9.87 -13.74 26.14
CA ILE A 64 10.11 -14.53 24.92
C ILE A 64 9.02 -14.28 23.86
N ALA A 65 7.75 -14.19 24.26
CA ALA A 65 6.67 -13.87 23.33
C ALA A 65 6.86 -12.50 22.67
N ALA A 66 7.26 -11.50 23.47
CA ALA A 66 7.53 -10.16 22.99
C ALA A 66 8.72 -10.11 22.03
N SER A 67 9.77 -10.88 22.28
CA SER A 67 10.91 -10.96 21.35
C SER A 67 10.51 -11.64 20.04
N LEU A 68 9.73 -12.72 20.08
CA LEU A 68 9.23 -13.39 18.88
C LEU A 68 8.29 -12.49 18.08
N GLN A 69 7.47 -11.68 18.74
CA GLN A 69 6.67 -10.64 18.08
C GLN A 69 7.56 -9.62 17.33
N ALA A 70 8.73 -9.29 17.88
CA ALA A 70 9.69 -8.41 17.23
C ALA A 70 10.42 -9.09 16.06
N GLU A 71 10.44 -10.42 15.99
CA GLU A 71 11.04 -11.19 14.90
C GLU A 71 10.02 -11.66 13.85
N ALA A 72 8.73 -11.69 14.19
CA ALA A 72 7.61 -11.93 13.28
C ALA A 72 7.46 -10.76 12.31
N LYS A 73 8.40 -10.65 11.38
CA LYS A 73 8.53 -9.58 10.40
C LYS A 73 8.59 -10.20 9.02
N ARG A 74 7.81 -9.68 8.07
CA ARG A 74 8.00 -10.02 6.66
C ARG A 74 8.84 -8.96 5.98
N ALA A 75 9.81 -9.40 5.18
CA ALA A 75 10.48 -8.51 4.24
C ALA A 75 9.48 -8.07 3.17
N VAL A 76 9.36 -6.77 2.96
CA VAL A 76 8.66 -6.21 1.79
C VAL A 76 9.71 -5.97 0.72
N SER A 77 9.44 -6.38 -0.52
CA SER A 77 10.31 -6.06 -1.65
C SER A 77 10.10 -4.59 -1.97
N VAL A 78 11.04 -3.75 -1.58
CA VAL A 78 10.97 -2.30 -1.75
C VAL A 78 11.72 -1.95 -3.04
N GLY A 79 11.01 -1.50 -4.08
CA GLY A 79 11.63 -0.75 -5.18
C GLY A 79 12.12 0.60 -4.68
N ASP A 80 13.19 1.16 -5.27
CA ASP A 80 13.63 2.51 -4.91
C ASP A 80 12.45 3.49 -5.15
N ASN A 81 12.04 4.25 -4.13
CA ASN A 81 10.80 5.10 -4.09
C ASN A 81 9.45 4.38 -3.81
N SER A 82 9.45 3.13 -3.35
CA SER A 82 8.24 2.49 -2.79
C SER A 82 7.82 3.14 -1.45
N VAL A 83 6.54 3.06 -1.12
CA VAL A 83 5.95 3.61 0.12
C VAL A 83 5.53 2.47 1.03
N VAL A 84 5.81 2.60 2.32
CA VAL A 84 5.28 1.67 3.33
C VAL A 84 4.07 2.31 3.97
N VAL A 85 2.97 1.57 3.99
CA VAL A 85 1.76 1.95 4.72
C VAL A 85 1.62 1.08 5.96
N GLU A 86 1.56 1.72 7.13
CA GLU A 86 1.20 1.04 8.38
C GLU A 86 -0.32 1.17 8.58
N GLY A 87 -0.99 0.04 8.80
CA GLY A 87 -2.44 -0.04 8.94
C GLY A 87 -3.23 0.01 7.63
N GLY A 88 -2.53 -0.13 6.49
CA GLY A 88 -3.15 -0.15 5.16
C GLY A 88 -2.47 -1.13 4.21
N LYS A 89 -2.80 -1.01 2.92
CA LYS A 89 -2.30 -1.87 1.84
C LYS A 89 -1.75 -1.04 0.68
N ASP A 90 -0.52 -1.33 0.29
CA ASP A 90 0.15 -0.79 -0.89
C ASP A 90 0.05 -1.73 -2.09
N TYR A 91 0.05 -1.13 -3.28
CA TYR A 91 0.06 -1.79 -4.57
C TYR A 91 1.10 -1.13 -5.46
N ASP A 92 2.28 -1.75 -5.45
CA ASP A 92 3.43 -1.34 -6.26
C ASP A 92 3.29 -1.85 -7.71
N ASN A 93 4.06 -1.24 -8.61
CA ASN A 93 4.24 -1.64 -10.01
C ASN A 93 3.00 -1.47 -10.90
N LEU A 94 2.16 -0.46 -10.64
CA LEU A 94 1.19 -0.03 -11.66
C LEU A 94 1.94 0.75 -12.75
N TYR A 95 2.38 0.07 -13.80
CA TYR A 95 3.07 0.72 -14.92
C TYR A 95 2.17 1.68 -15.69
N LEU A 96 2.78 2.68 -16.34
CA LEU A 96 2.09 3.60 -17.24
C LEU A 96 1.21 2.87 -18.27
N ASN A 97 0.01 3.40 -18.50
CA ASN A 97 -1.04 2.90 -19.38
C ASN A 97 -1.55 1.49 -19.05
N ASN A 98 -1.23 0.97 -17.86
CA ASN A 98 -1.82 -0.27 -17.37
C ASN A 98 -2.99 0.03 -16.43
N THR A 99 -3.94 -0.89 -16.42
CA THR A 99 -5.01 -0.96 -15.44
C THR A 99 -4.53 -1.72 -14.21
N TRP A 100 -5.01 -1.30 -13.05
CA TRP A 100 -4.78 -1.97 -11.78
C TRP A 100 -5.11 -3.47 -11.86
N PRO A 101 -4.22 -4.38 -11.42
CA PRO A 101 -4.46 -5.82 -11.49
C PRO A 101 -5.51 -6.29 -10.47
N ASN A 102 -6.44 -7.16 -10.89
CA ASN A 102 -7.52 -7.74 -10.04
C ASN A 102 -7.02 -8.63 -8.87
N ALA A 103 -5.76 -8.55 -8.46
CA ALA A 103 -5.13 -9.53 -7.58
C ALA A 103 -5.76 -9.56 -6.18
N ASP A 104 -6.20 -8.41 -5.66
CA ASP A 104 -6.84 -8.28 -4.34
C ASP A 104 -8.07 -7.36 -4.48
N VAL A 105 -9.19 -7.92 -4.96
CA VAL A 105 -10.45 -7.18 -5.20
C VAL A 105 -11.11 -6.78 -3.88
N GLU A 106 -10.86 -7.50 -2.78
CA GLU A 106 -11.55 -7.35 -1.48
C GLU A 106 -10.52 -7.10 -0.37
N LEU A 107 -10.62 -5.96 0.31
CA LEU A 107 -9.77 -5.59 1.45
C LEU A 107 -10.59 -5.57 2.74
N LYS A 108 -10.14 -6.35 3.74
CA LYS A 108 -10.80 -6.59 5.04
C LYS A 108 -9.88 -6.20 6.22
N GLU A 109 -10.23 -6.57 7.46
CA GLU A 109 -9.47 -6.21 8.66
C GLU A 109 -8.04 -6.74 8.71
N ASN A 110 -7.74 -7.84 8.01
CA ASN A 110 -6.38 -8.34 7.86
C ASN A 110 -5.50 -7.49 6.91
N HIS A 111 -6.10 -6.54 6.19
CA HIS A 111 -5.42 -5.61 5.29
C HIS A 111 -5.49 -4.15 5.76
N LEU A 112 -6.58 -3.76 6.41
CA LEU A 112 -6.90 -2.39 6.78
C LEU A 112 -7.21 -2.29 8.28
N ASP A 113 -6.40 -1.54 9.02
CA ASP A 113 -6.62 -1.38 10.46
C ASP A 113 -7.95 -0.66 10.74
N GLY A 114 -8.69 -1.14 11.73
CA GLY A 114 -9.95 -0.52 12.15
C GLY A 114 -11.19 -0.99 11.38
N PHE A 115 -11.01 -1.83 10.36
CA PHE A 115 -12.09 -2.61 9.76
C PHE A 115 -12.60 -3.63 10.79
N VAL A 116 -13.87 -3.97 10.67
CA VAL A 116 -14.65 -4.67 11.67
C VAL A 116 -15.01 -6.05 11.16
N ASP A 117 -14.77 -7.06 11.99
CA ASP A 117 -15.33 -8.41 11.91
C ASP A 117 -15.95 -8.70 13.30
N SER A 118 -17.28 -8.82 13.36
CA SER A 118 -18.03 -8.83 14.62
C SER A 118 -19.42 -9.43 14.43
N ASP A 119 -20.16 -9.61 15.52
CA ASP A 119 -21.56 -9.99 15.53
C ASP A 119 -22.47 -8.95 16.21
N PHE A 120 -23.77 -9.06 15.95
CA PHE A 120 -24.83 -8.40 16.73
C PHE A 120 -26.07 -9.30 16.82
N ASP A 121 -26.92 -9.04 17.83
CA ASP A 121 -28.16 -9.79 18.04
C ASP A 121 -29.37 -9.00 17.51
N VAL A 122 -30.18 -9.64 16.66
CA VAL A 122 -31.52 -9.16 16.27
C VAL A 122 -32.52 -10.25 16.60
N ASP A 123 -33.54 -9.92 17.38
CA ASP A 123 -34.62 -10.84 17.75
C ASP A 123 -34.19 -12.12 18.47
N GLY A 124 -33.00 -12.10 19.05
CA GLY A 124 -32.38 -13.25 19.72
C GLY A 124 -31.68 -14.22 18.77
N ASP A 125 -31.58 -13.86 17.49
CA ASP A 125 -30.68 -14.49 16.51
C ASP A 125 -29.42 -13.64 16.37
N THR A 126 -28.26 -14.29 16.31
CA THR A 126 -26.97 -13.63 16.12
C THR A 126 -26.65 -13.53 14.63
N VAL A 127 -26.23 -12.35 14.19
CA VAL A 127 -25.84 -12.03 12.82
C VAL A 127 -24.37 -11.65 12.82
N ASP A 128 -23.54 -12.46 12.17
CA ASP A 128 -22.13 -12.14 11.95
C ASP A 128 -22.03 -11.13 10.80
N TYR A 129 -21.12 -10.17 10.90
CA TYR A 129 -20.89 -9.17 9.88
C TYR A 129 -19.42 -8.74 9.82
N HIS A 130 -18.99 -8.37 8.63
CA HIS A 130 -17.70 -7.74 8.43
C HIS A 130 -17.79 -6.64 7.39
N ASP A 131 -16.86 -5.70 7.42
CA ASP A 131 -16.72 -4.70 6.38
C ASP A 131 -15.55 -4.98 5.43
N GLU A 132 -15.68 -4.50 4.19
CA GLU A 132 -14.65 -4.61 3.18
C GLU A 132 -14.70 -3.45 2.19
N ILE A 133 -13.55 -3.18 1.54
CA ILE A 133 -13.50 -2.34 0.34
C ILE A 133 -13.28 -3.24 -0.87
N VAL A 134 -14.15 -3.05 -1.86
CA VAL A 134 -14.11 -3.72 -3.15
C VAL A 134 -13.60 -2.77 -4.22
N PHE A 135 -12.53 -3.16 -4.92
CA PHE A 135 -12.00 -2.44 -6.07
C PHE A 135 -12.34 -3.17 -7.37
N PHE A 136 -13.10 -2.51 -8.23
CA PHE A 136 -13.37 -3.01 -9.58
C PHE A 136 -12.28 -2.53 -10.54
N ALA A 137 -11.91 -3.39 -11.50
CA ALA A 137 -10.77 -3.28 -12.42
C ALA A 137 -10.82 -2.11 -13.41
N ASN A 138 -10.88 -0.89 -12.89
CA ASN A 138 -11.15 0.32 -13.66
C ASN A 138 -10.23 1.49 -13.30
N GLN A 139 -9.23 1.29 -12.42
CA GLN A 139 -8.23 2.33 -12.13
C GLN A 139 -7.07 2.17 -13.10
N THR A 140 -6.71 3.25 -13.81
CA THR A 140 -5.67 3.19 -14.84
C THR A 140 -4.67 4.30 -14.60
N MET A 141 -3.38 3.95 -14.61
CA MET A 141 -2.33 4.96 -14.67
C MET A 141 -2.23 5.44 -16.11
N ILE A 142 -2.38 6.75 -16.31
CA ILE A 142 -2.36 7.34 -17.64
C ILE A 142 -1.12 8.22 -17.78
N ASN A 143 -0.41 8.01 -18.88
CA ASN A 143 0.57 8.96 -19.35
C ASN A 143 -0.16 10.08 -20.13
N PRO A 144 -0.09 11.35 -19.68
CA PRO A 144 -0.76 12.47 -20.28
C PRO A 144 -0.11 12.98 -21.56
N ALA A 145 0.98 12.41 -22.08
CA ALA A 145 1.82 13.03 -23.11
C ALA A 145 1.07 13.44 -24.41
N GLN A 146 -0.18 13.02 -24.57
CA GLN A 146 -1.10 13.45 -25.63
C GLN A 146 -2.04 14.62 -25.27
N ASN A 147 -2.03 15.14 -24.04
CA ASN A 147 -2.99 16.09 -23.50
C ASN A 147 -2.32 17.33 -22.89
N GLU A 148 -2.60 18.50 -23.50
CA GLU A 148 -2.09 19.80 -23.05
C GLU A 148 -2.56 20.18 -21.65
N ASP A 149 -3.76 19.76 -21.25
CA ASP A 149 -4.39 20.14 -19.97
C ASP A 149 -3.72 19.48 -18.76
N ALA A 150 -3.08 18.33 -18.96
CA ALA A 150 -2.30 17.65 -17.92
C ALA A 150 -0.85 18.14 -17.83
N ALA A 151 -0.39 18.97 -18.79
CA ALA A 151 0.95 19.57 -18.80
C ALA A 151 2.09 18.57 -18.53
N GLY A 152 1.99 17.34 -19.07
CA GLY A 152 3.02 16.31 -18.91
C GLY A 152 3.09 15.64 -17.53
N LYS A 153 2.07 15.77 -16.68
CA LYS A 153 2.01 15.08 -15.37
C LYS A 153 1.20 13.78 -15.39
N ASP A 154 1.84 12.68 -15.03
CA ASP A 154 1.17 11.39 -14.83
C ASP A 154 0.04 11.48 -13.80
N TYR A 155 -1.05 10.77 -14.08
CA TYR A 155 -2.22 10.74 -13.21
C TYR A 155 -2.87 9.36 -13.22
N VAL A 156 -3.71 9.12 -12.22
CA VAL A 156 -4.49 7.89 -12.09
C VAL A 156 -5.96 8.22 -12.26
N THR A 157 -6.62 7.51 -13.17
CA THR A 157 -8.06 7.58 -13.31
C THR A 157 -8.75 6.61 -12.36
N VAL A 158 -9.92 6.98 -11.86
CA VAL A 158 -10.79 6.11 -11.07
C VAL A 158 -12.19 6.18 -11.66
N ALA A 159 -12.67 5.08 -12.24
CA ALA A 159 -14.00 5.07 -12.83
C ALA A 159 -15.12 5.11 -11.77
N LYS A 160 -16.27 5.63 -12.16
CA LYS A 160 -17.55 5.50 -11.47
C LYS A 160 -17.85 4.03 -11.22
N ASN A 161 -18.36 3.74 -10.02
CA ASN A 161 -18.53 2.39 -9.48
C ASN A 161 -17.23 1.59 -9.32
N GLY A 162 -16.06 2.22 -9.48
CA GLY A 162 -14.76 1.54 -9.38
C GLY A 162 -14.35 1.18 -7.95
N ILE A 163 -14.98 1.80 -6.95
CA ILE A 163 -14.74 1.59 -5.51
C ILE A 163 -16.09 1.42 -4.82
N GLU A 164 -16.20 0.39 -3.98
CA GLU A 164 -17.37 0.17 -3.14
C GLU A 164 -16.94 -0.26 -1.73
N TYR A 165 -17.44 0.42 -0.71
CA TYR A 165 -17.36 -0.05 0.68
C TYR A 165 -18.60 -0.86 0.98
N ARG A 166 -18.45 -2.02 1.61
CA ARG A 166 -19.55 -2.93 1.92
C ARG A 166 -19.45 -3.42 3.36
N VAL A 167 -20.58 -3.51 4.03
CA VAL A 167 -20.79 -4.30 5.24
C VAL A 167 -21.61 -5.52 4.83
N TYR A 168 -20.98 -6.69 4.92
CA TYR A 168 -21.61 -7.97 4.64
C TYR A 168 -22.23 -8.55 5.90
N PHE A 169 -23.40 -9.14 5.74
CA PHE A 169 -24.10 -9.85 6.80
C PHE A 169 -24.18 -11.34 6.45
N GLU A 170 -23.65 -12.18 7.33
CA GLU A 170 -23.89 -13.62 7.31
C GLU A 170 -25.26 -13.92 7.93
N ASP A 171 -25.96 -14.94 7.44
CA ASP A 171 -27.29 -15.33 7.95
C ASP A 171 -28.34 -14.19 8.03
N ALA A 172 -28.25 -13.24 7.11
CA ALA A 172 -29.07 -12.03 7.01
C ALA A 172 -30.59 -12.25 6.79
N GLU A 173 -31.09 -13.49 6.79
CA GLU A 173 -32.53 -13.81 6.70
C GLU A 173 -33.36 -13.16 7.81
N VAL A 174 -32.74 -12.98 8.97
CA VAL A 174 -33.35 -12.34 10.16
C VAL A 174 -33.44 -10.82 10.04
N LEU A 175 -32.70 -10.20 9.11
CA LEU A 175 -32.67 -8.74 8.92
C LEU A 175 -33.87 -8.18 8.14
N ASN A 176 -34.78 -9.02 7.63
CA ASN A 176 -36.03 -8.59 6.98
C ASN A 176 -37.04 -7.93 7.96
N ALA A 177 -36.56 -7.47 9.11
CA ALA A 177 -37.34 -7.10 10.26
C ALA A 177 -37.85 -5.65 10.18
N ASP A 178 -38.99 -5.40 10.81
CA ASP A 178 -39.68 -4.12 10.84
C ASP A 178 -39.08 -3.14 11.86
N ALA A 179 -39.65 -1.94 12.01
CA ALA A 179 -39.18 -0.91 12.93
C ALA A 179 -39.12 -1.31 14.42
N THR A 180 -39.56 -2.51 14.79
CA THR A 180 -39.50 -3.01 16.17
C THR A 180 -38.30 -3.92 16.45
N HIS A 181 -37.51 -4.21 15.43
CA HIS A 181 -36.42 -5.17 15.46
C HIS A 181 -35.23 -4.58 14.68
N THR A 182 -34.47 -3.72 15.35
CA THR A 182 -33.37 -2.96 14.75
C THR A 182 -32.05 -3.73 14.82
N ALA A 183 -31.22 -3.53 13.79
CA ALA A 183 -29.84 -3.98 13.71
C ALA A 183 -28.92 -2.84 14.16
N GLU A 184 -28.07 -3.10 15.16
CA GLU A 184 -27.01 -2.20 15.59
C GLU A 184 -25.65 -2.72 15.12
N PHE A 185 -24.98 -2.00 14.22
CA PHE A 185 -23.70 -2.42 13.65
C PHE A 185 -22.78 -1.23 13.36
N LYS A 186 -21.51 -1.51 13.07
CA LYS A 186 -20.54 -0.51 12.66
C LYS A 186 -20.63 -0.24 11.16
N PHE A 187 -20.71 1.04 10.78
CA PHE A 187 -20.65 1.49 9.40
C PHE A 187 -19.76 2.71 9.29
N LEU A 188 -18.68 2.63 8.50
CA LEU A 188 -17.68 3.69 8.33
C LEU A 188 -17.17 4.26 9.68
N GLY A 189 -16.93 3.37 10.64
CA GLY A 189 -16.44 3.68 12.00
C GLY A 189 -17.50 4.19 12.98
N GLN A 190 -18.74 4.44 12.54
CA GLN A 190 -19.84 4.90 13.39
C GLN A 190 -20.76 3.74 13.79
N ASN A 191 -21.41 3.84 14.96
CA ASN A 191 -22.51 2.93 15.28
C ASN A 191 -23.75 3.40 14.52
N VAL A 192 -24.38 2.50 13.78
CA VAL A 192 -25.62 2.75 13.07
C VAL A 192 -26.68 1.79 13.61
N GLU A 193 -27.88 2.31 13.82
CA GLU A 193 -29.07 1.53 14.10
C GLU A 193 -29.99 1.58 12.88
N ALA A 194 -30.45 0.43 12.39
CA ALA A 194 -31.25 0.37 11.18
C ALA A 194 -32.26 -0.79 11.16
N TYR A 195 -33.25 -0.71 10.29
CA TYR A 195 -34.29 -1.72 10.14
C TYR A 195 -34.84 -1.75 8.71
N ASN A 196 -35.81 -2.64 8.44
CA ASN A 196 -36.51 -2.78 7.16
C ASN A 196 -35.55 -3.02 5.99
N PHE A 197 -34.62 -3.95 6.16
CA PHE A 197 -33.68 -4.31 5.10
C PHE A 197 -34.41 -5.09 3.98
N ASP A 198 -34.25 -4.60 2.76
CA ASP A 198 -34.61 -5.25 1.51
C ASP A 198 -33.34 -5.37 0.66
N PHE A 199 -32.87 -6.60 0.47
CA PHE A 199 -31.68 -6.89 -0.34
C PHE A 199 -32.04 -7.30 -1.77
N SER A 200 -33.16 -6.80 -2.29
CA SER A 200 -33.60 -7.04 -3.67
C SER A 200 -32.54 -6.58 -4.68
N GLU A 201 -32.24 -7.43 -5.66
CA GLU A 201 -31.25 -7.13 -6.70
C GLU A 201 -31.73 -6.05 -7.67
N GLY A 202 -30.79 -5.23 -8.14
CA GLY A 202 -31.00 -4.18 -9.14
C GLY A 202 -30.96 -2.77 -8.55
N ILE A 203 -30.41 -1.82 -9.32
CA ILE A 203 -30.28 -0.43 -8.88
C ILE A 203 -31.66 0.17 -8.58
N GLY A 204 -31.79 0.80 -7.41
CA GLY A 204 -33.05 1.34 -6.90
C GLY A 204 -34.01 0.31 -6.30
N SER A 205 -33.60 -0.97 -6.16
CA SER A 205 -34.41 -2.02 -5.55
C SER A 205 -34.05 -2.29 -4.09
N GLY A 206 -32.76 -2.42 -3.79
CA GLY A 206 -32.30 -2.67 -2.42
C GLY A 206 -32.49 -1.43 -1.54
N SER A 207 -32.96 -1.60 -0.30
CA SER A 207 -33.12 -0.50 0.63
C SER A 207 -33.06 -0.93 2.10
N PHE A 208 -32.85 0.04 2.99
CA PHE A 208 -33.01 -0.12 4.44
C PHE A 208 -33.25 1.26 5.07
N THR A 209 -33.77 1.31 6.29
CA THR A 209 -34.00 2.58 6.99
C THR A 209 -33.00 2.72 8.13
N VAL A 210 -32.19 3.79 8.08
CA VAL A 210 -31.23 4.15 9.12
C VAL A 210 -31.87 5.14 10.08
N ILE A 211 -31.73 4.88 11.38
CA ILE A 211 -32.13 5.81 12.44
C ILE A 211 -30.98 6.81 12.64
N SER A 212 -31.22 8.08 12.31
CA SER A 212 -30.27 9.18 12.48
C SER A 212 -30.59 10.07 13.69
N SER A 213 -31.75 9.88 14.31
CA SER A 213 -32.16 10.63 15.49
C SER A 213 -31.34 10.28 16.75
N VAL A 214 -31.16 11.28 17.62
CA VAL A 214 -30.66 11.11 18.98
C VAL A 214 -31.85 11.05 19.93
N GLU A 215 -32.00 9.94 20.64
CA GLU A 215 -33.03 9.82 21.67
C GLU A 215 -32.60 10.45 23.01
N LYS A 216 -33.51 11.22 23.60
CA LYS A 216 -33.34 11.83 24.92
C LYS A 216 -34.58 11.68 25.78
N SER A 217 -34.43 10.96 26.90
CA SER A 217 -35.34 11.06 28.04
C SER A 217 -35.10 12.37 28.77
N MET A 218 -36.11 13.24 28.78
CA MET A 218 -36.06 14.55 29.40
C MET A 218 -37.20 14.70 30.40
N ILE A 219 -36.90 15.25 31.58
CA ILE A 219 -37.89 15.67 32.57
C ILE A 219 -38.36 17.09 32.23
N GLU A 220 -39.60 17.43 32.53
CA GLU A 220 -40.12 18.80 32.36
C GLU A 220 -39.17 19.84 32.98
N GLY A 221 -38.65 20.74 32.15
CA GLY A 221 -37.68 21.77 32.50
C GLY A 221 -36.23 21.47 32.08
N ASP A 222 -35.92 20.23 31.69
CA ASP A 222 -34.59 19.83 31.22
C ASP A 222 -34.21 20.51 29.90
N GLU A 223 -32.90 20.67 29.71
CA GLU A 223 -32.28 21.30 28.55
C GLU A 223 -31.06 20.47 28.13
N VAL A 224 -30.97 20.18 26.83
CA VAL A 224 -29.88 19.40 26.22
C VAL A 224 -29.39 20.09 24.95
N ASN A 225 -28.14 19.86 24.57
CA ASN A 225 -27.61 20.29 23.28
C ASN A 225 -27.49 19.09 22.35
N VAL A 226 -28.09 19.16 21.16
CA VAL A 226 -28.04 18.14 20.11
C VAL A 226 -27.75 18.83 18.78
N ALA A 227 -26.75 18.35 18.05
CA ALA A 227 -26.33 18.91 16.75
C ALA A 227 -26.09 20.44 16.73
N GLY A 228 -25.70 21.03 17.87
CA GLY A 228 -25.49 22.48 17.99
C GLY A 228 -26.73 23.30 18.38
N HIS A 229 -27.90 22.67 18.47
CA HIS A 229 -29.15 23.27 18.90
C HIS A 229 -29.42 23.04 20.39
N THR A 230 -29.92 24.07 21.07
CA THR A 230 -30.37 23.95 22.46
C THR A 230 -31.85 23.55 22.49
N VAL A 231 -32.11 22.32 22.94
CA VAL A 231 -33.45 21.75 23.05
C VAL A 231 -33.89 21.74 24.51
N LYS A 232 -35.04 22.34 24.78
CA LYS A 232 -35.64 22.40 26.11
C LYS A 232 -37.03 21.78 26.13
N LEU A 233 -37.25 20.83 27.03
CA LEU A 233 -38.57 20.27 27.30
C LEU A 233 -39.32 21.22 28.24
N VAL A 234 -40.21 22.04 27.69
CA VAL A 234 -40.93 23.07 28.46
C VAL A 234 -42.08 22.49 29.28
N ARG A 235 -42.82 21.52 28.71
CA ARG A 235 -43.95 20.88 29.38
C ARG A 235 -44.28 19.53 28.78
N VAL A 236 -44.71 18.59 29.63
CA VAL A 236 -45.28 17.31 29.21
C VAL A 236 -46.78 17.28 29.49
N GLY A 237 -47.57 16.98 28.48
CA GLY A 237 -49.01 16.72 28.57
C GLY A 237 -49.34 15.24 28.39
N SER A 238 -50.62 14.88 28.44
CA SER A 238 -51.06 13.49 28.29
C SER A 238 -50.99 12.93 26.86
N THR A 239 -50.83 13.79 25.85
CA THR A 239 -50.83 13.42 24.42
C THR A 239 -49.88 14.29 23.58
N SER A 240 -49.11 15.17 24.22
CA SER A 240 -48.23 16.12 23.53
C SER A 240 -47.23 16.72 24.50
N VAL A 241 -46.18 17.31 23.95
CA VAL A 241 -45.17 18.09 24.67
C VAL A 241 -45.12 19.52 24.13
N ILE A 242 -44.55 20.41 24.92
CA ILE A 242 -44.09 21.73 24.46
C ILE A 242 -42.57 21.70 24.50
N VAL A 243 -41.95 21.89 23.33
CA VAL A 243 -40.49 21.92 23.16
C VAL A 243 -40.09 23.30 22.67
N ASP A 244 -39.01 23.81 23.22
CA ASP A 244 -38.34 25.02 22.75
C ASP A 244 -36.98 24.63 22.16
N VAL A 245 -36.74 24.96 20.90
CA VAL A 245 -35.45 24.78 20.23
C VAL A 245 -34.94 26.16 19.82
N ASP A 246 -33.81 26.57 20.37
CA ASP A 246 -33.18 27.88 20.13
C ASP A 246 -34.12 29.09 20.28
N GLY A 247 -35.08 29.01 21.22
CA GLY A 247 -36.06 30.06 21.49
C GLY A 247 -37.32 30.00 20.62
N GLN A 248 -37.43 29.04 19.70
CA GLN A 248 -38.66 28.73 18.97
C GLN A 248 -39.43 27.64 19.71
N THR A 249 -40.58 27.99 20.28
CA THR A 249 -41.44 27.05 21.01
C THR A 249 -42.54 26.46 20.11
N LYS A 250 -42.65 25.13 20.03
CA LYS A 250 -43.74 24.43 19.33
C LYS A 250 -44.39 23.37 20.23
N VAL A 251 -45.63 22.98 19.87
CA VAL A 251 -46.33 21.84 20.48
C VAL A 251 -46.14 20.65 19.56
N ILE A 252 -45.70 19.52 20.10
CA ILE A 252 -45.44 18.29 19.35
C ILE A 252 -46.37 17.23 19.91
N ASN A 253 -47.17 16.59 19.04
CA ASN A 253 -48.10 15.55 19.45
C ASN A 253 -47.38 14.21 19.55
N ASP A 254 -47.89 13.36 20.43
CA ASP A 254 -47.55 11.93 20.47
C ASP A 254 -48.38 11.20 19.41
N ASP A 255 -48.07 11.45 18.14
CA ASP A 255 -48.73 10.85 16.97
C ASP A 255 -47.74 10.29 15.93
N GLY A 256 -46.46 10.17 16.31
CA GLY A 256 -45.38 9.66 15.47
C GLY A 256 -44.97 10.57 14.32
N ASN A 257 -45.32 11.87 14.37
CA ASN A 257 -44.86 12.84 13.38
C ASN A 257 -43.84 13.79 14.02
N SER A 258 -42.76 14.05 13.27
CA SER A 258 -41.80 15.08 13.63
C SER A 258 -42.37 16.49 13.41
N GLN A 259 -41.74 17.46 14.07
CA GLN A 259 -41.88 18.89 13.78
C GLN A 259 -40.49 19.45 13.51
N SER A 260 -40.30 20.09 12.36
CA SER A 260 -39.09 20.87 12.08
C SER A 260 -39.07 22.13 12.95
N PHE A 261 -37.89 22.62 13.28
CA PHE A 261 -37.57 23.84 14.02
C PHE A 261 -36.51 24.60 13.24
N ASP A 262 -36.27 25.85 13.66
CA ASP A 262 -35.32 26.82 13.09
C ASP A 262 -35.86 27.65 11.89
N GLU A 263 -35.02 28.50 11.26
CA GLU A 263 -35.38 29.31 10.07
C GLU A 263 -35.14 28.59 8.73
N ALA A 264 -34.30 27.54 8.73
CA ALA A 264 -33.98 26.70 7.58
C ALA A 264 -34.85 25.42 7.48
N ASP A 265 -35.66 25.14 8.51
CA ASP A 265 -36.31 23.87 8.82
C ASP A 265 -35.33 22.67 8.89
N ASP A 266 -34.12 22.89 9.45
CA ASP A 266 -33.00 21.94 9.44
C ASP A 266 -32.86 21.09 10.72
N PHE A 267 -33.79 21.20 11.67
CA PHE A 267 -33.79 20.40 12.91
C PHE A 267 -35.18 19.87 13.26
N GLN A 268 -35.33 18.56 13.43
CA GLN A 268 -36.58 17.88 13.71
C GLN A 268 -36.65 17.35 15.15
N VAL A 269 -37.87 17.40 15.70
CA VAL A 269 -38.20 16.79 16.99
C VAL A 269 -39.48 15.95 16.87
N GLU A 270 -39.42 14.72 17.35
CA GLU A 270 -40.56 13.81 17.47
C GLU A 270 -40.69 13.29 18.90
N VAL A 271 -41.92 13.00 19.32
CA VAL A 271 -42.20 12.32 20.59
C VAL A 271 -42.15 10.82 20.36
N ASP A 272 -41.21 10.14 21.03
CA ASP A 272 -41.18 8.67 21.08
C ASP A 272 -42.18 8.14 22.12
N SER A 273 -42.13 8.67 23.35
CA SER A 273 -43.02 8.21 24.42
C SER A 273 -43.19 9.22 25.55
N LEU A 274 -44.36 9.18 26.20
CA LEU A 274 -44.74 10.09 27.29
C LEU A 274 -45.03 9.36 28.59
N PHE A 275 -44.48 9.89 29.69
CA PHE A 275 -44.75 9.46 31.05
C PHE A 275 -45.38 10.60 31.84
N TYR A 276 -46.69 10.78 31.64
CA TYR A 276 -47.47 11.87 32.24
C TYR A 276 -48.33 11.38 33.42
N ILE A 277 -48.21 12.08 34.56
CA ILE A 277 -49.11 11.93 35.71
C ILE A 277 -49.66 13.31 36.08
N GLU A 278 -50.99 13.43 36.12
CA GLU A 278 -51.65 14.69 36.46
C GLU A 278 -51.18 15.21 37.84
N GLY A 279 -50.63 16.43 37.84
CA GLY A 279 -50.15 17.10 39.05
C GLY A 279 -48.76 16.67 39.54
N ALA A 280 -48.10 15.73 38.85
CA ALA A 280 -46.69 15.42 39.09
C ALA A 280 -45.78 16.56 38.59
N SER A 281 -44.63 16.73 39.24
CA SER A 281 -43.64 17.77 38.90
C SER A 281 -42.50 17.24 38.03
N ASP A 282 -42.49 15.95 37.76
CA ASP A 282 -41.41 15.16 37.18
C ASP A 282 -41.93 14.32 36.00
N ASN A 283 -42.87 14.87 35.22
CA ASN A 283 -43.30 14.24 33.98
C ASN A 283 -42.13 14.14 33.00
N ILE A 284 -42.06 13.04 32.27
CA ILE A 284 -40.94 12.69 31.38
C ILE A 284 -41.47 12.53 29.96
N ALA A 285 -40.68 12.96 28.99
CA ALA A 285 -40.85 12.60 27.59
C ALA A 285 -39.54 12.04 27.02
N ASN A 286 -39.65 10.99 26.22
CA ASN A 286 -38.58 10.56 25.34
C ASN A 286 -38.77 11.26 23.99
N LEU A 287 -37.74 11.97 23.54
CA LEU A 287 -37.76 12.72 22.29
C LEU A 287 -36.70 12.17 21.34
N LYS A 288 -37.04 12.07 20.05
CA LYS A 288 -36.12 11.87 18.94
C LYS A 288 -35.73 13.24 18.38
N LEU A 289 -34.43 13.49 18.27
CA LEU A 289 -33.85 14.81 17.96
C LEU A 289 -32.77 14.67 16.87
N GLY A 290 -32.83 15.44 15.79
CA GLY A 290 -31.82 15.36 14.73
C GLY A 290 -32.13 16.30 13.57
N ALA A 291 -31.22 16.42 12.60
CA ALA A 291 -31.52 17.16 11.36
C ALA A 291 -32.60 16.43 10.56
N ASP A 292 -32.36 15.13 10.36
CA ASP A 292 -33.35 14.13 10.02
C ASP A 292 -33.42 13.11 11.16
N LEU A 293 -34.58 12.46 11.30
CA LEU A 293 -34.76 11.44 12.33
C LEU A 293 -34.47 10.03 11.81
N GLU A 294 -34.69 9.82 10.51
CA GLU A 294 -34.42 8.58 9.79
C GLU A 294 -34.12 8.90 8.31
N GLU A 295 -33.33 8.05 7.67
CA GLU A 295 -33.10 8.07 6.22
C GLU A 295 -33.43 6.69 5.63
N THR A 296 -34.19 6.65 4.53
CA THR A 296 -34.35 5.41 3.77
C THR A 296 -33.24 5.31 2.71
N ALA A 297 -32.17 4.63 3.09
CA ALA A 297 -31.05 4.31 2.22
C ALA A 297 -31.50 3.36 1.11
N THR A 298 -31.49 3.83 -0.15
CA THR A 298 -31.92 3.05 -1.32
C THR A 298 -30.78 2.94 -2.32
N ASP A 299 -30.50 1.75 -2.87
CA ASP A 299 -29.38 1.53 -3.79
C ASP A 299 -29.37 2.56 -4.94
N GLY A 300 -28.23 3.22 -5.11
CA GLY A 300 -28.01 4.25 -6.11
C GLY A 300 -28.52 5.64 -5.75
N GLN A 301 -29.13 5.84 -4.58
CA GLN A 301 -29.49 7.18 -4.08
C GLN A 301 -28.35 7.79 -3.26
N PRO A 302 -28.25 9.14 -3.19
CA PRO A 302 -27.25 9.80 -2.37
C PRO A 302 -27.28 9.36 -0.91
N ALA A 303 -26.11 9.26 -0.29
CA ALA A 303 -25.99 8.94 1.12
C ALA A 303 -26.00 10.20 1.99
N GLU A 304 -27.17 10.82 2.12
CA GLU A 304 -27.36 12.15 2.72
C GLU A 304 -26.90 12.21 4.18
N MET A 305 -27.11 11.15 4.98
CA MET A 305 -26.62 11.06 6.36
C MET A 305 -25.10 11.12 6.49
N PHE A 306 -24.37 10.88 5.40
CA PHE A 306 -22.92 11.03 5.31
C PHE A 306 -22.50 12.33 4.60
N GLY A 307 -23.40 13.33 4.57
CA GLY A 307 -23.15 14.67 4.07
C GLY A 307 -23.15 14.77 2.54
N GLN A 308 -23.69 13.78 1.83
CA GLN A 308 -23.85 13.87 0.38
C GLN A 308 -25.03 14.80 0.03
N PRO A 309 -24.97 15.52 -1.11
CA PRO A 309 -26.10 16.32 -1.60
C PRO A 309 -27.27 15.41 -2.03
N ASP A 310 -28.48 15.97 -2.01
CA ASP A 310 -29.73 15.29 -2.40
C ASP A 310 -29.84 15.00 -3.91
N ASP A 311 -28.97 15.61 -4.73
CA ASP A 311 -28.84 15.35 -6.15
C ASP A 311 -27.82 14.23 -6.42
N ASP A 312 -28.29 13.14 -7.05
CA ASP A 312 -27.47 11.99 -7.42
C ASP A 312 -26.41 12.33 -8.47
N ALA A 313 -26.60 13.36 -9.28
CA ALA A 313 -25.56 13.84 -10.19
C ALA A 313 -24.44 14.60 -9.44
N GLU A 314 -24.71 15.13 -8.25
CA GLU A 314 -23.74 15.89 -7.43
C GLU A 314 -23.06 15.01 -6.36
N ALA A 315 -23.73 13.97 -5.87
CA ALA A 315 -23.21 13.09 -4.82
C ALA A 315 -21.99 12.26 -5.25
N ASP A 316 -20.90 12.33 -4.46
CA ASP A 316 -19.69 11.55 -4.69
C ASP A 316 -19.89 10.07 -4.34
N TRP A 317 -20.72 9.81 -3.33
CA TRP A 317 -21.06 8.48 -2.84
C TRP A 317 -22.57 8.25 -2.84
N VAL A 318 -22.99 7.12 -3.37
CA VAL A 318 -24.39 6.65 -3.32
C VAL A 318 -24.48 5.36 -2.52
N TRP A 319 -25.64 5.09 -1.95
CA TRP A 319 -25.91 3.83 -1.27
C TRP A 319 -25.71 2.65 -2.21
N ALA A 320 -25.12 1.59 -1.67
CA ALA A 320 -24.99 0.30 -2.31
C ALA A 320 -25.71 -0.73 -1.44
N VAL A 321 -26.82 -1.29 -1.92
CA VAL A 321 -27.61 -2.27 -1.17
C VAL A 321 -27.92 -3.43 -2.08
N GLY A 322 -27.52 -4.63 -1.68
CA GLY A 322 -27.64 -5.75 -2.58
C GLY A 322 -27.40 -7.12 -1.97
N ASN A 323 -27.43 -8.09 -2.86
CA ASN A 323 -27.13 -9.48 -2.59
C ASN A 323 -26.21 -9.98 -3.70
N GLU A 324 -25.03 -10.45 -3.33
CA GLU A 324 -24.06 -11.01 -4.27
C GLU A 324 -23.71 -12.44 -3.86
N SER A 325 -24.02 -13.40 -4.73
CA SER A 325 -23.74 -14.83 -4.52
C SER A 325 -24.31 -15.41 -3.21
N GLY A 326 -25.36 -14.81 -2.66
CA GLY A 326 -25.98 -15.19 -1.39
C GLY A 326 -25.55 -14.35 -0.20
N ASN A 327 -24.50 -13.53 -0.33
CA ASN A 327 -24.02 -12.63 0.69
C ASN A 327 -24.76 -11.29 0.57
N ARG A 328 -25.45 -10.89 1.63
CA ARG A 328 -26.23 -9.65 1.66
C ARG A 328 -25.38 -8.53 2.22
N TYR A 329 -25.50 -7.33 1.65
CA TYR A 329 -24.68 -6.21 2.07
C TYR A 329 -25.40 -4.87 1.99
N VAL A 330 -24.93 -3.95 2.82
CA VAL A 330 -25.17 -2.50 2.70
C VAL A 330 -23.84 -1.78 2.62
N GLY A 331 -23.77 -0.66 1.93
CA GLY A 331 -22.48 -0.07 1.58
C GLY A 331 -22.61 1.28 0.89
N LEU A 332 -21.48 1.81 0.44
CA LEU A 332 -21.41 3.00 -0.41
C LEU A 332 -20.60 2.71 -1.66
N ARG A 333 -21.09 3.18 -2.81
CA ARG A 333 -20.45 3.04 -4.11
C ARG A 333 -20.04 4.40 -4.64
N LEU A 334 -18.83 4.49 -5.19
CA LEU A 334 -18.35 5.72 -5.82
C LEU A 334 -19.21 6.06 -7.04
N ASN A 335 -19.70 7.29 -7.11
CA ASN A 335 -20.66 7.73 -8.11
C ASN A 335 -20.08 8.73 -9.14
N LYS A 336 -18.75 8.94 -9.11
CA LYS A 336 -18.02 9.87 -9.98
C LYS A 336 -16.93 9.19 -10.78
N ASP A 337 -16.73 9.67 -12.00
CA ASP A 337 -15.56 9.36 -12.81
C ASP A 337 -14.46 10.39 -12.49
N TYR A 338 -13.29 9.92 -12.06
CA TYR A 338 -12.08 10.73 -11.85
C TYR A 338 -11.19 10.62 -13.09
N ASP A 339 -11.59 11.22 -14.20
CA ASP A 339 -10.87 11.11 -15.47
C ASP A 339 -10.84 12.41 -16.31
N THR A 340 -11.58 13.46 -15.92
CA THR A 340 -11.63 14.70 -16.68
C THR A 340 -10.46 15.62 -16.38
N LEU A 341 -9.74 16.01 -17.41
CA LEU A 341 -8.76 17.10 -17.34
C LEU A 341 -9.36 18.47 -17.69
N ASP A 342 -10.58 18.50 -18.26
CA ASP A 342 -11.31 19.76 -18.48
C ASP A 342 -11.97 20.21 -17.17
N ILE A 343 -11.64 21.43 -16.74
CA ILE A 343 -12.16 22.07 -15.53
C ILE A 343 -13.60 22.60 -15.70
N ASN A 344 -14.16 22.57 -16.92
CA ASN A 344 -15.51 23.04 -17.24
C ASN A 344 -16.52 21.90 -17.43
N THR A 345 -16.14 20.68 -17.09
CA THR A 345 -16.91 19.46 -17.26
C THR A 345 -18.11 19.39 -16.29
N PRO A 346 -19.21 18.71 -16.65
CA PRO A 346 -20.37 18.48 -15.78
C PRO A 346 -20.02 17.95 -14.38
N ALA A 347 -20.92 18.19 -13.41
CA ALA A 347 -20.73 17.85 -11.99
C ALA A 347 -20.46 16.36 -11.70
N GLU A 348 -20.73 15.48 -12.65
CA GLU A 348 -20.56 14.02 -12.56
C GLU A 348 -19.10 13.56 -12.72
N GLU A 349 -18.21 14.43 -13.22
CA GLU A 349 -16.80 14.11 -13.46
C GLU A 349 -15.89 14.92 -12.52
N LYS A 350 -14.81 14.29 -12.04
CA LYS A 350 -13.81 14.86 -11.14
C LYS A 350 -12.44 14.82 -11.84
N ALA A 351 -11.56 15.73 -11.42
CA ALA A 351 -10.16 15.66 -11.85
C ALA A 351 -9.58 14.28 -11.50
N PRO A 352 -8.73 13.69 -12.35
CA PRO A 352 -8.01 12.48 -12.00
C PRO A 352 -7.09 12.71 -10.80
N LEU A 353 -6.61 11.63 -10.20
CA LEU A 353 -5.69 11.70 -9.09
C LEU A 353 -4.28 12.04 -9.59
N PHE A 354 -3.74 13.19 -9.19
CA PHE A 354 -2.32 13.47 -9.32
C PHE A 354 -1.55 12.95 -8.11
N LEU A 355 -0.21 12.93 -8.19
CA LEU A 355 0.64 12.46 -7.10
C LEU A 355 0.29 13.17 -5.78
N GLY A 356 -0.09 12.38 -4.78
CA GLY A 356 -0.52 12.82 -3.46
C GLY A 356 -2.03 12.89 -3.27
N ASP A 357 -2.82 12.97 -4.35
CA ASP A 357 -4.28 13.07 -4.31
C ASP A 357 -4.92 11.75 -3.88
N GLU A 358 -6.15 11.85 -3.37
CA GLU A 358 -6.88 10.74 -2.79
C GLU A 358 -8.39 10.79 -3.06
N VAL A 359 -8.99 9.60 -3.20
CA VAL A 359 -10.43 9.39 -3.09
C VAL A 359 -10.72 8.96 -1.66
N VAL A 360 -11.41 9.82 -0.90
CA VAL A 360 -11.69 9.60 0.53
C VAL A 360 -13.12 9.10 0.71
N LEU A 361 -13.28 8.00 1.45
CA LEU A 361 -14.59 7.50 1.86
C LEU A 361 -15.16 8.41 2.96
N PRO A 362 -16.50 8.48 3.11
CA PRO A 362 -17.09 9.30 4.15
C PRO A 362 -16.57 8.97 5.56
N ASN A 363 -16.61 9.96 6.45
CA ASN A 363 -16.02 9.93 7.80
C ASN A 363 -14.50 9.75 7.87
N ASP A 364 -13.80 9.97 6.75
CA ASP A 364 -12.37 9.69 6.57
C ASP A 364 -12.03 8.23 6.93
N TYR A 365 -12.97 7.31 6.68
CA TYR A 365 -12.85 5.93 7.16
C TYR A 365 -11.72 5.18 6.47
N ALA A 366 -11.62 5.36 5.15
CA ALA A 366 -10.52 4.89 4.34
C ALA A 366 -10.32 5.82 3.13
N ALA A 367 -9.20 5.66 2.43
CA ALA A 367 -8.94 6.40 1.20
C ALA A 367 -8.07 5.58 0.25
N LEU A 368 -8.29 5.76 -1.05
CA LEU A 368 -7.36 5.36 -2.10
C LEU A 368 -6.48 6.57 -2.46
N GLN A 369 -5.16 6.42 -2.38
CA GLN A 369 -4.20 7.50 -2.65
C GLN A 369 -3.25 7.13 -3.79
N PHE A 370 -2.97 8.09 -4.68
CA PHE A 370 -1.80 8.04 -5.55
C PHE A 370 -0.56 8.44 -4.76
N ALA A 371 0.15 7.46 -4.23
CA ALA A 371 1.11 7.68 -3.15
C ALA A 371 2.54 7.96 -3.63
N SER A 372 3.00 7.28 -4.68
CA SER A 372 4.32 7.54 -5.26
C SER A 372 4.35 7.26 -6.76
N LEU A 373 5.26 7.96 -7.44
CA LEU A 373 5.64 7.73 -8.83
C LEU A 373 7.14 7.40 -8.81
N ALA A 374 7.49 6.17 -9.18
CA ALA A 374 8.86 5.68 -9.15
C ALA A 374 9.49 5.78 -10.54
N ALA A 375 10.44 6.73 -10.67
CA ALA A 375 11.44 6.75 -11.71
C ALA A 375 12.58 7.70 -11.28
N ASN A 376 13.81 7.21 -11.23
CA ASN A 376 14.97 8.12 -11.26
C ASN A 376 15.32 8.36 -12.72
N TYR A 377 15.71 9.58 -13.05
CA TYR A 377 16.03 9.95 -14.42
C TYR A 377 17.51 10.23 -14.59
N GLU A 378 18.02 9.81 -15.73
CA GLU A 378 19.32 10.24 -16.22
C GLU A 378 19.14 10.98 -17.54
N ASP A 379 19.74 12.17 -17.62
CA ASP A 379 19.70 12.98 -18.82
C ASP A 379 20.72 12.45 -19.83
N VAL A 380 20.23 12.06 -21.01
CA VAL A 380 21.04 11.75 -22.17
C VAL A 380 21.04 12.95 -23.08
N LYS A 381 22.20 13.60 -23.19
CA LYS A 381 22.42 14.67 -24.15
C LYS A 381 22.81 14.08 -25.49
N ILE A 382 22.11 14.48 -26.54
CA ILE A 382 22.34 14.05 -27.91
C ILE A 382 22.77 15.28 -28.70
N SER A 383 23.91 15.21 -29.38
CA SER A 383 24.49 16.35 -30.11
C SER A 383 25.08 15.96 -31.45
N LEU A 384 25.12 16.93 -32.36
CA LEU A 384 25.69 16.82 -33.68
C LEU A 384 27.10 17.45 -33.70
N ASP A 385 28.06 16.77 -34.31
CA ASP A 385 29.35 17.34 -34.68
C ASP A 385 29.71 16.94 -36.13
N ASP A 386 29.91 17.94 -36.98
CA ASP A 386 30.14 17.78 -38.41
C ASP A 386 31.60 17.42 -38.76
N SER A 387 32.51 17.54 -37.81
CA SER A 387 33.95 17.39 -38.00
C SER A 387 34.64 16.89 -36.71
N TYR A 388 34.18 15.76 -36.19
CA TYR A 388 34.79 15.13 -35.00
C TYR A 388 35.92 14.18 -35.41
N PHE A 389 37.03 14.21 -34.67
CA PHE A 389 38.16 13.33 -34.92
C PHE A 389 38.11 12.14 -33.96
N LEU A 390 38.04 10.92 -34.50
CA LEU A 390 38.03 9.67 -33.73
C LEU A 390 39.33 8.89 -33.99
N ASP A 391 39.89 8.30 -32.94
CA ASP A 391 41.14 7.53 -32.98
C ASP A 391 41.02 6.27 -32.10
N ASP A 392 41.01 5.08 -32.72
CA ASP A 392 40.98 3.75 -32.04
C ASP A 392 42.34 3.38 -31.39
N GLY A 393 43.17 4.39 -31.16
CA GLY A 393 44.52 4.30 -30.64
C GLY A 393 45.40 3.33 -31.42
N GLU A 394 46.39 2.73 -30.73
CA GLU A 394 47.33 1.80 -31.37
C GLU A 394 46.72 0.44 -31.76
N SER A 395 45.43 0.21 -31.47
CA SER A 395 44.75 -1.07 -31.68
C SER A 395 44.24 -1.26 -33.11
N ALA A 396 43.84 -0.18 -33.81
CA ALA A 396 43.40 -0.21 -35.20
C ALA A 396 43.72 1.09 -35.99
N PRO A 397 44.97 1.32 -36.41
CA PRO A 397 45.43 2.59 -37.00
C PRO A 397 44.85 2.94 -38.39
N ASN A 398 43.95 2.11 -38.94
CA ASN A 398 43.27 2.40 -40.20
C ASN A 398 41.85 2.98 -40.01
N ASP A 399 41.39 3.06 -38.76
CA ASP A 399 40.06 3.58 -38.40
C ASP A 399 40.14 5.00 -37.80
N GLU A 400 41.33 5.60 -37.70
CA GLU A 400 41.55 7.00 -37.33
C GLU A 400 41.09 7.96 -38.45
N GLY A 401 40.29 8.98 -38.12
CA GLY A 401 39.83 9.93 -39.10
C GLY A 401 38.86 10.99 -38.57
N THR A 402 38.50 11.92 -39.46
CA THR A 402 37.42 12.88 -39.22
C THR A 402 36.10 12.30 -39.71
N TYR A 403 35.08 12.37 -38.86
CA TYR A 403 33.74 11.83 -39.07
C TYR A 403 32.69 12.89 -38.76
N LYS A 404 31.49 12.67 -39.29
CA LYS A 404 30.26 13.31 -38.78
C LYS A 404 29.71 12.40 -37.69
N VAL A 405 29.42 12.93 -36.50
CA VAL A 405 29.03 12.10 -35.36
C VAL A 405 27.74 12.58 -34.71
N VAL A 406 26.79 11.67 -34.49
CA VAL A 406 25.78 11.85 -33.45
C VAL A 406 26.42 11.39 -32.14
N LYS A 407 26.65 12.31 -31.22
CA LYS A 407 27.22 12.03 -29.91
C LYS A 407 26.11 11.88 -28.87
N PHE A 408 26.12 10.77 -28.14
CA PHE A 408 25.28 10.50 -26.98
C PHE A 408 26.15 10.59 -25.73
N GLU A 409 25.75 11.41 -24.75
CA GLU A 409 26.46 11.65 -23.50
C GLU A 409 25.51 11.48 -22.32
N ALA A 410 25.97 10.80 -21.27
CA ALA A 410 25.29 10.63 -19.99
C ALA A 410 26.27 10.88 -18.83
N ASP A 411 25.75 11.00 -17.60
CA ASP A 411 26.58 11.22 -16.40
C ASP A 411 27.13 9.91 -15.80
N SER A 412 26.60 8.76 -16.25
CA SER A 412 26.93 7.40 -15.81
C SER A 412 27.08 6.45 -17.01
N ASP A 413 27.71 5.29 -16.76
CA ASP A 413 27.95 4.23 -17.76
C ASP A 413 26.67 3.47 -18.16
N ILE A 414 25.71 4.15 -18.78
CA ILE A 414 24.42 3.57 -19.18
C ILE A 414 24.40 3.03 -20.60
N PHE A 415 25.34 3.40 -21.46
CA PHE A 415 25.34 2.91 -22.84
C PHE A 415 26.02 1.55 -22.92
N THR A 416 25.38 0.58 -23.57
CA THR A 416 25.96 -0.74 -23.87
C THR A 416 26.29 -0.83 -25.35
N VAL A 417 27.58 -0.97 -25.67
CA VAL A 417 28.11 -1.11 -27.03
C VAL A 417 28.75 -2.49 -27.15
N GLY A 418 28.03 -3.44 -27.73
CA GLY A 418 28.48 -4.84 -27.78
C GLY A 418 28.43 -5.49 -26.39
N THR A 419 29.59 -5.65 -25.75
CA THR A 419 29.72 -6.20 -24.39
C THR A 419 30.22 -5.18 -23.36
N GLU A 420 30.56 -3.98 -23.81
CA GLU A 420 31.16 -2.93 -22.99
C GLU A 420 30.13 -1.86 -22.63
N THR A 421 30.34 -1.19 -21.51
CA THR A 421 29.52 -0.08 -21.03
C THR A 421 30.30 1.24 -21.12
N ALA A 422 29.61 2.36 -21.37
CA ALA A 422 30.25 3.67 -21.45
C ALA A 422 29.29 4.83 -21.10
N GLU A 423 29.86 5.95 -20.66
CA GLU A 423 29.22 7.27 -20.47
C GLU A 423 29.02 8.02 -21.80
N THR A 424 29.75 7.65 -22.87
CA THR A 424 29.70 8.36 -24.16
C THR A 424 29.77 7.40 -25.35
N VAL A 425 28.88 7.60 -26.30
CA VAL A 425 28.80 6.85 -27.57
C VAL A 425 28.76 7.80 -28.76
N TYR A 426 29.50 7.47 -29.81
CA TYR A 426 29.52 8.18 -31.08
C TYR A 426 28.98 7.29 -32.19
N VAL A 427 27.94 7.75 -32.88
CA VAL A 427 27.50 7.15 -34.14
C VAL A 427 28.23 7.87 -35.27
N ALA A 428 29.23 7.22 -35.86
CA ALA A 428 30.13 7.86 -36.81
C ALA A 428 29.76 7.55 -38.26
N TYR A 429 29.60 8.61 -39.05
CA TYR A 429 29.35 8.56 -40.49
C TYR A 429 30.57 9.10 -41.25
N ASN A 430 30.90 8.44 -42.37
CA ASN A 430 32.02 8.83 -43.20
C ASN A 430 31.75 10.22 -43.83
N SER A 431 32.66 11.17 -43.64
CA SER A 431 32.46 12.55 -44.13
C SER A 431 32.41 12.67 -45.66
N THR A 432 32.81 11.65 -46.42
CA THR A 432 32.86 11.69 -47.90
C THR A 432 31.64 11.07 -48.56
N ASP A 433 31.18 9.93 -48.06
CA ASP A 433 30.07 9.16 -48.65
C ASP A 433 28.88 8.99 -47.71
N ASN A 434 28.89 9.65 -46.54
CA ASN A 434 27.78 9.71 -45.59
C ASN A 434 27.29 8.34 -45.07
N THR A 435 27.99 7.25 -45.39
CA THR A 435 27.65 5.92 -44.91
C THR A 435 28.04 5.73 -43.45
N LEU A 436 27.27 4.91 -42.72
CA LEU A 436 27.59 4.55 -41.33
C LEU A 436 28.95 3.83 -41.27
N SER A 437 29.94 4.44 -40.62
CA SER A 437 31.28 3.87 -40.45
C SER A 437 31.36 2.88 -39.29
N GLY A 438 30.59 3.14 -38.24
CA GLY A 438 30.51 2.30 -37.04
C GLY A 438 29.99 3.07 -35.83
N ILE A 439 29.84 2.34 -34.72
CA ILE A 439 29.51 2.92 -33.42
C ILE A 439 30.79 2.87 -32.57
N TRP A 440 31.10 3.96 -31.91
CA TRP A 440 32.28 4.11 -31.06
C TRP A 440 31.86 4.42 -29.63
N TYR A 441 32.70 4.07 -28.67
CA TYR A 441 32.50 4.44 -27.27
C TYR A 441 33.81 4.93 -26.65
N GLU A 442 33.72 5.78 -25.63
CA GLU A 442 34.90 6.23 -24.89
C GLU A 442 35.20 5.26 -23.73
N ASP A 443 36.44 4.77 -23.66
CA ASP A 443 36.93 3.97 -22.53
C ASP A 443 38.33 4.46 -22.11
N ALA A 444 38.47 4.78 -20.84
CA ALA A 444 39.72 5.25 -20.23
C ALA A 444 40.41 6.44 -20.95
N GLY A 445 39.65 7.22 -21.74
CA GLY A 445 40.11 8.37 -22.52
C GLY A 445 40.58 8.05 -23.94
N ASP A 446 40.34 6.82 -24.43
CA ASP A 446 40.51 6.42 -25.84
C ASP A 446 39.12 6.16 -26.47
N GLU A 447 38.95 6.44 -27.76
CA GLU A 447 37.69 6.15 -28.49
C GLU A 447 37.77 4.80 -29.22
N ILE A 448 36.98 3.81 -28.80
CA ILE A 448 37.06 2.45 -29.34
C ILE A 448 35.96 2.19 -30.37
N LYS A 449 36.32 1.67 -31.55
CA LYS A 449 35.37 1.34 -32.62
C LYS A 449 34.75 -0.05 -32.46
N VAL A 450 33.43 -0.14 -32.65
CA VAL A 450 32.69 -1.40 -32.76
C VAL A 450 31.86 -1.41 -34.05
N VAL A 451 32.07 -2.44 -34.88
CA VAL A 451 31.34 -2.60 -36.14
C VAL A 451 29.99 -3.27 -35.88
N ILE A 452 29.05 -2.47 -35.36
CA ILE A 452 27.65 -2.82 -35.10
C ILE A 452 26.73 -1.74 -35.68
N SER A 453 25.44 -2.04 -35.81
CA SER A 453 24.43 -1.15 -36.40
C SER A 453 23.44 -0.57 -35.38
N SER A 454 23.62 -0.87 -34.10
CA SER A 454 22.80 -0.38 -33.00
C SER A 454 23.58 -0.51 -31.70
N PHE A 455 23.24 0.30 -30.72
CA PHE A 455 23.67 0.18 -29.33
C PHE A 455 22.45 0.28 -28.42
N ASP A 456 22.60 -0.05 -27.15
CA ASP A 456 21.48 -0.03 -26.20
C ASP A 456 21.78 0.96 -25.05
N ILE A 457 20.74 1.59 -24.51
CA ILE A 457 20.76 2.33 -23.24
C ILE A 457 20.24 1.36 -22.18
N LEU A 458 21.02 1.12 -21.13
CA LEU A 458 20.69 0.22 -20.04
C LEU A 458 19.76 0.91 -19.05
N ILE A 459 18.62 0.27 -18.79
CA ILE A 459 17.62 0.70 -17.83
C ILE A 459 17.33 -0.51 -16.93
N ASP A 460 17.90 -0.53 -15.73
CA ASP A 460 17.95 -1.70 -14.84
C ASP A 460 18.41 -2.98 -15.58
N ALA A 461 17.52 -3.95 -15.79
CA ALA A 461 17.78 -5.19 -16.54
C ALA A 461 17.26 -5.14 -18.00
N GLU A 462 16.65 -4.03 -18.40
CA GLU A 462 16.06 -3.82 -19.72
C GLU A 462 16.97 -2.96 -20.62
N LEU A 463 16.79 -3.11 -21.94
CA LEU A 463 17.62 -2.48 -22.96
C LEU A 463 16.77 -1.62 -23.89
N VAL A 464 17.00 -0.32 -23.88
CA VAL A 464 16.41 0.62 -24.85
C VAL A 464 17.31 0.73 -26.05
N ARG A 465 16.83 0.25 -27.19
CA ARG A 465 17.65 0.14 -28.40
C ARG A 465 17.71 1.44 -29.16
N VAL A 466 18.92 1.90 -29.45
CA VAL A 466 19.19 2.99 -30.40
C VAL A 466 19.62 2.41 -31.73
N THR A 467 18.86 2.69 -32.79
CA THR A 467 19.15 2.25 -34.17
C THR A 467 19.36 3.45 -35.08
N PRO A 468 20.60 3.76 -35.46
CA PRO A 468 20.90 4.80 -36.43
C PRO A 468 20.49 4.42 -37.86
N SER A 469 20.34 5.42 -38.74
CA SER A 469 20.23 5.15 -40.18
C SER A 469 21.52 4.51 -40.70
N ALA A 470 21.37 3.61 -41.67
CA ALA A 470 22.52 2.94 -42.31
C ALA A 470 23.34 3.89 -43.20
N ASP A 471 22.72 4.98 -43.65
CA ASP A 471 23.27 5.95 -44.57
C ASP A 471 22.69 7.34 -44.25
N LEU A 472 23.44 8.39 -44.55
CA LEU A 472 22.97 9.77 -44.55
C LEU A 472 22.83 10.35 -45.98
N ASP A 473 22.84 9.50 -47.02
CA ASP A 473 22.97 9.89 -48.43
C ASP A 473 21.84 10.76 -49.02
N GLY A 474 22.26 11.86 -49.66
CA GLY A 474 21.42 12.77 -50.45
C GLY A 474 20.80 13.92 -49.64
N ALA A 475 20.40 15.00 -50.33
CA ALA A 475 19.59 16.05 -49.71
C ALA A 475 18.26 15.44 -49.24
N GLY A 476 18.05 15.32 -47.93
CA GLY A 476 16.88 14.68 -47.33
C GLY A 476 17.01 14.44 -45.82
N ASN A 477 15.93 13.93 -45.22
CA ASN A 477 15.82 13.70 -43.78
C ASN A 477 16.29 12.27 -43.46
N ASN A 478 17.31 12.15 -42.62
CA ASN A 478 17.78 10.89 -42.07
C ASN A 478 17.18 10.69 -40.68
N THR A 479 17.18 9.46 -40.16
CA THR A 479 16.60 9.19 -38.85
C THR A 479 17.44 8.26 -38.01
N PHE A 480 17.32 8.39 -36.70
CA PHE A 480 17.60 7.30 -35.79
C PHE A 480 16.37 7.05 -34.93
N THR A 481 16.24 5.82 -34.42
CA THR A 481 15.16 5.43 -33.53
C THR A 481 15.69 5.05 -32.16
N ILE A 482 14.93 5.41 -31.12
CA ILE A 482 15.08 4.94 -29.75
C ILE A 482 13.84 4.11 -29.44
N VAL A 483 14.02 2.84 -29.10
CA VAL A 483 12.91 1.89 -28.91
C VAL A 483 13.08 1.15 -27.61
N ALA A 484 12.18 1.41 -26.65
CA ALA A 484 12.15 0.67 -25.41
C ALA A 484 11.40 -0.67 -25.56
N PRO A 485 11.66 -1.67 -24.70
CA PRO A 485 10.99 -2.97 -24.79
C PRO A 485 9.46 -2.86 -24.69
N GLY A 486 8.77 -3.37 -25.70
CA GLY A 486 7.30 -3.35 -25.75
C GLY A 486 6.69 -1.96 -26.01
N ASP A 487 7.52 -0.97 -26.33
CA ASP A 487 7.12 0.41 -26.59
C ASP A 487 7.17 0.77 -28.09
N GLU A 488 6.55 1.89 -28.46
CA GLU A 488 6.65 2.48 -29.79
C GLU A 488 8.00 3.20 -29.99
N ALA A 489 8.41 3.38 -31.25
CA ALA A 489 9.69 4.01 -31.56
C ALA A 489 9.62 5.54 -31.45
N LEU A 490 10.53 6.13 -30.68
CA LEU A 490 10.86 7.56 -30.77
C LEU A 490 11.82 7.75 -31.95
N THR A 491 11.35 8.37 -33.03
CA THR A 491 12.08 8.60 -34.27
C THR A 491 12.48 10.07 -34.35
N VAL A 492 13.77 10.32 -34.48
CA VAL A 492 14.34 11.68 -34.54
C VAL A 492 14.89 11.94 -35.94
N GLU A 493 14.50 13.05 -36.55
CA GLU A 493 14.99 13.45 -37.87
C GLU A 493 16.29 14.26 -37.75
N ILE A 494 17.26 13.92 -38.59
CA ILE A 494 18.53 14.63 -38.76
C ILE A 494 18.54 15.20 -40.17
N TYR A 495 18.66 16.52 -40.28
CA TYR A 495 18.73 17.18 -41.57
C TYR A 495 20.17 17.38 -42.04
N ASN A 496 20.36 17.13 -43.34
CA ASN A 496 21.62 17.36 -44.04
C ASN A 496 21.34 18.27 -45.23
N ALA A 497 21.87 19.50 -45.21
CA ALA A 497 21.58 20.55 -46.18
C ALA A 497 22.14 20.30 -47.60
N GLY A 498 22.74 19.13 -47.86
CA GLY A 498 23.22 18.74 -49.19
C GLY A 498 24.55 19.38 -49.62
N ASP A 499 25.12 20.27 -48.80
CA ASP A 499 26.46 20.88 -48.96
C ASP A 499 27.49 20.29 -47.96
N ASP A 500 27.34 19.01 -47.61
CA ASP A 500 28.19 18.26 -46.66
C ASP A 500 28.05 18.65 -45.17
N ALA A 501 27.08 19.47 -44.80
CA ALA A 501 26.93 19.98 -43.43
C ALA A 501 25.92 19.19 -42.58
N PHE A 502 26.26 18.97 -41.30
CA PHE A 502 25.52 18.20 -40.31
C PHE A 502 25.00 19.17 -39.26
N ASP A 503 23.89 19.85 -39.60
CA ASP A 503 23.64 21.18 -39.04
C ASP A 503 22.68 21.20 -37.85
N TYR A 504 21.59 20.43 -37.87
CA TYR A 504 20.55 20.48 -36.84
C TYR A 504 19.69 19.21 -36.78
N PHE A 505 19.12 18.96 -35.60
CA PHE A 505 18.03 18.00 -35.41
C PHE A 505 16.71 18.67 -35.82
N GLY A 506 16.03 18.10 -36.82
CA GLY A 506 14.87 18.71 -37.47
C GLY A 506 15.22 19.50 -38.73
N THR A 507 14.32 20.36 -39.22
CA THR A 507 14.51 21.15 -40.45
C THR A 507 15.18 22.53 -40.23
N GLN A 508 15.53 23.23 -41.32
CA GLN A 508 16.26 24.52 -41.26
C GLN A 508 15.45 25.67 -40.64
N ASP A 509 14.12 25.57 -40.64
CA ASP A 509 13.22 26.59 -40.10
C ASP A 509 12.92 26.31 -38.61
N ASP A 510 12.10 27.15 -37.95
CA ASP A 510 11.62 26.89 -36.58
C ASP A 510 11.04 25.46 -36.46
N SER A 511 10.91 24.94 -35.24
CA SER A 511 10.32 23.64 -34.90
C SER A 511 9.22 23.17 -35.88
N ASP A 512 9.48 22.07 -36.60
CA ASP A 512 8.51 21.40 -37.47
C ASP A 512 7.93 20.19 -36.74
N ALA A 513 6.64 19.91 -36.96
CA ALA A 513 5.95 18.81 -36.31
C ALA A 513 6.65 17.47 -36.61
N GLU A 514 7.23 17.35 -37.80
CA GLU A 514 7.84 16.13 -38.29
C GLU A 514 9.28 15.88 -37.77
N ASP A 515 9.90 16.84 -37.09
CA ASP A 515 11.29 16.76 -36.61
C ASP A 515 11.53 15.58 -35.65
N ILE A 516 10.49 15.21 -34.89
CA ILE A 516 10.52 14.10 -33.95
C ILE A 516 9.12 13.47 -33.84
N LYS A 517 9.08 12.14 -33.79
CA LYS A 517 7.83 11.35 -33.78
C LYS A 517 7.88 10.23 -32.76
N TYR A 518 6.76 9.94 -32.12
CA TYR A 518 6.58 8.75 -31.29
C TYR A 518 5.38 7.95 -31.79
N GLY A 519 5.57 6.70 -32.19
CA GLY A 519 4.49 5.86 -32.73
C GLY A 519 3.79 6.45 -33.97
N GLY A 520 4.45 7.37 -34.67
CA GLY A 520 3.88 8.14 -35.79
C GLY A 520 3.19 9.46 -35.40
N THR A 521 3.10 9.78 -34.11
CA THR A 521 2.61 11.07 -33.60
C THR A 521 3.74 12.09 -33.61
N SER A 522 3.53 13.20 -34.32
CA SER A 522 4.45 14.33 -34.45
C SER A 522 4.56 15.13 -33.15
N LEU A 523 5.78 15.34 -32.65
CA LEU A 523 6.07 15.98 -31.36
C LEU A 523 6.76 17.33 -31.50
N GLY A 524 7.35 17.65 -32.65
CA GLY A 524 8.30 18.76 -32.77
C GLY A 524 7.74 20.15 -32.46
N THR A 525 6.42 20.36 -32.49
CA THR A 525 5.76 21.65 -32.17
C THR A 525 5.08 21.67 -30.79
N LYS A 526 5.41 20.71 -29.91
CA LYS A 526 4.80 20.63 -28.58
C LYS A 526 5.52 21.56 -27.62
N GLU A 527 4.81 22.51 -27.03
CA GLU A 527 5.35 23.50 -26.07
C GLU A 527 5.37 22.99 -24.62
N TRP A 528 5.32 21.67 -24.41
CA TRP A 528 5.24 21.02 -23.11
C TRP A 528 5.97 19.69 -23.09
N ASP A 529 6.33 19.23 -21.89
CA ASP A 529 7.06 17.98 -21.70
C ASP A 529 6.25 16.79 -22.23
N TYR A 530 6.91 15.98 -23.05
CA TYR A 530 6.37 14.75 -23.62
C TYR A 530 7.02 13.54 -22.95
N GLN A 531 6.28 12.45 -22.81
CA GLN A 531 6.74 11.22 -22.16
C GLN A 531 6.27 10.00 -22.94
N THR A 532 7.13 9.03 -23.22
CA THR A 532 6.73 7.77 -23.89
C THR A 532 6.02 6.82 -22.91
N ASP A 533 5.38 5.75 -23.40
CA ASP A 533 4.67 4.80 -22.53
C ASP A 533 5.63 3.99 -21.64
N TYR A 534 6.92 3.96 -22.01
CA TYR A 534 8.01 3.44 -21.17
C TYR A 534 8.52 4.46 -20.11
N GLY A 535 8.20 5.75 -20.27
CA GLY A 535 8.59 6.81 -19.34
C GLY A 535 9.76 7.69 -19.80
N ILE A 536 10.24 7.57 -21.06
CA ILE A 536 11.29 8.46 -21.58
C ILE A 536 10.72 9.86 -21.76
N LYS A 537 11.32 10.86 -21.12
CA LYS A 537 10.86 12.26 -21.15
C LYS A 537 11.63 13.08 -22.17
N LEU A 538 10.91 13.92 -22.89
CA LEU A 538 11.41 14.92 -23.82
C LEU A 538 10.81 16.26 -23.39
N ALA A 539 11.61 17.08 -22.72
CA ALA A 539 11.17 18.38 -22.21
C ALA A 539 10.89 19.34 -23.37
N ASP A 540 9.75 20.03 -23.36
CA ASP A 540 9.36 21.08 -24.34
C ASP A 540 9.97 20.88 -25.75
N PRO A 541 9.49 19.89 -26.54
CA PRO A 541 10.07 19.57 -27.84
C PRO A 541 10.23 20.78 -28.78
N ASP A 542 9.27 21.70 -28.78
CA ASP A 542 9.30 22.93 -29.59
C ASP A 542 10.56 23.76 -29.33
N SER A 543 11.01 23.80 -28.07
CA SER A 543 12.21 24.53 -27.67
C SER A 543 13.53 23.83 -28.03
N GLN A 544 13.50 22.51 -28.26
CA GLN A 544 14.69 21.68 -28.46
C GLN A 544 15.01 21.40 -29.94
N PHE A 545 14.00 21.40 -30.83
CA PHE A 545 14.13 21.06 -32.25
C PHE A 545 14.03 22.29 -33.19
N GLY A 546 14.27 22.07 -34.49
CA GLY A 546 14.38 23.13 -35.50
C GLY A 546 15.86 23.42 -35.82
N SER A 547 16.38 24.59 -35.42
CA SER A 547 17.79 24.98 -35.71
C SER A 547 18.84 24.50 -34.69
N GLY A 548 18.46 23.64 -33.75
CA GLY A 548 19.32 23.16 -32.67
C GLY A 548 20.23 22.00 -33.07
N ALA A 549 21.52 22.07 -32.72
CA ALA A 549 22.49 20.98 -32.91
C ALA A 549 22.57 20.00 -31.72
N SER A 550 21.71 20.16 -30.72
CA SER A 550 21.64 19.26 -29.57
C SER A 550 20.29 19.31 -28.87
N PHE A 551 19.85 18.18 -28.33
CA PHE A 551 18.69 18.06 -27.46
C PHE A 551 18.99 17.09 -26.32
N ILE A 552 18.11 17.06 -25.32
CA ILE A 552 18.21 16.20 -24.14
C ILE A 552 16.92 15.38 -24.05
N ILE A 553 17.10 14.09 -23.78
CA ILE A 553 16.03 13.22 -23.29
C ILE A 553 16.38 12.80 -21.87
N SER A 554 15.38 12.66 -21.02
CA SER A 554 15.56 12.07 -19.69
C SER A 554 15.07 10.63 -19.75
N VAL A 555 15.98 9.68 -19.55
CA VAL A 555 15.71 8.25 -19.61
C VAL A 555 15.54 7.74 -18.17
N PRO A 556 14.46 7.00 -17.86
CA PRO A 556 14.28 6.51 -16.50
C PRO A 556 15.25 5.34 -16.24
N SER A 557 15.72 5.19 -14.99
CA SER A 557 16.65 4.14 -14.56
C SER A 557 15.99 2.77 -14.43
N GLU A 558 14.67 2.75 -14.35
CA GLU A 558 13.79 1.58 -14.40
C GLU A 558 12.50 1.98 -15.12
N ARG A 559 11.70 1.03 -15.59
CA ARG A 559 10.41 1.37 -16.21
C ARG A 559 9.50 2.06 -15.17
N GLU A 560 8.94 3.20 -15.52
CA GLU A 560 8.16 4.02 -14.59
C GLU A 560 6.85 3.36 -14.16
N TYR A 561 6.56 3.45 -12.86
CA TYR A 561 5.37 2.89 -12.26
C TYR A 561 4.84 3.75 -11.10
N ALA A 562 3.52 3.69 -10.89
CA ALA A 562 2.86 4.23 -9.72
C ALA A 562 2.77 3.21 -8.59
N THR A 563 2.77 3.72 -7.37
CA THR A 563 2.27 3.04 -6.18
C THR A 563 0.95 3.65 -5.77
N LEU A 564 -0.06 2.80 -5.63
CA LEU A 564 -1.35 3.16 -5.09
C LEU A 564 -1.51 2.56 -3.70
N VAL A 565 -2.03 3.36 -2.76
CA VAL A 565 -2.19 2.94 -1.36
C VAL A 565 -3.65 3.03 -0.97
N VAL A 566 -4.17 1.98 -0.38
CA VAL A 566 -5.43 1.98 0.36
C VAL A 566 -5.11 2.09 1.83
N LYS A 567 -5.60 3.14 2.48
CA LYS A 567 -5.31 3.44 3.88
C LYS A 567 -6.58 3.59 4.67
N SER A 568 -6.58 3.13 5.92
CA SER A 568 -7.66 3.36 6.87
C SER A 568 -7.42 4.62 7.70
N LYS A 569 -8.44 5.04 8.45
CA LYS A 569 -8.35 6.16 9.38
C LYS A 569 -7.26 5.95 10.42
N GLY A 570 -6.25 6.82 10.41
CA GLY A 570 -5.11 6.75 11.35
C GLY A 570 -3.90 5.97 10.83
N SER A 571 -4.00 5.39 9.62
CA SER A 571 -2.85 4.85 8.89
C SER A 571 -1.76 5.91 8.70
N SER A 572 -0.51 5.48 8.65
CA SER A 572 0.63 6.34 8.30
C SER A 572 1.31 5.85 7.04
N VAL A 573 1.64 6.78 6.15
CA VAL A 573 2.37 6.51 4.90
C VAL A 573 3.76 7.12 5.05
N ALA A 574 4.79 6.30 4.92
CA ALA A 574 6.18 6.73 4.93
C ALA A 574 6.85 6.35 3.61
N ALA A 575 7.68 7.25 3.07
CA ALA A 575 8.61 6.87 2.02
C ALA A 575 9.52 5.75 2.57
N ALA A 576 9.64 4.64 1.84
CA ALA A 576 10.52 3.58 2.26
C ALA A 576 11.96 4.13 2.29
N ALA A 577 12.62 4.00 3.44
CA ALA A 577 14.04 4.30 3.50
C ALA A 577 14.79 3.32 2.58
N THR A 578 15.79 3.79 1.83
CA THR A 578 16.63 2.93 0.98
C THR A 578 17.16 1.73 1.78
N GLY A 579 16.64 0.54 1.50
CA GLY A 579 16.89 -0.69 2.26
C GLY A 579 15.59 -1.45 2.59
N SER A 580 15.70 -2.77 2.79
CA SER A 580 14.54 -3.64 3.07
C SER A 580 13.68 -3.09 4.23
N ALA A 581 12.42 -2.75 3.92
CA ALA A 581 11.42 -2.48 4.94
C ALA A 581 10.86 -3.81 5.45
N TYR A 582 10.60 -3.87 6.75
CA TYR A 582 9.98 -5.01 7.40
C TYR A 582 8.65 -4.57 8.01
N MET A 583 7.56 -5.24 7.65
CA MET A 583 6.30 -5.10 8.37
C MET A 583 6.28 -6.14 9.49
N VAL A 584 5.96 -5.71 10.71
CA VAL A 584 5.70 -6.63 11.81
C VAL A 584 4.36 -7.29 11.57
N ASN A 585 4.33 -8.62 11.52
CA ASN A 585 3.13 -9.42 11.49
C ASN A 585 2.66 -9.65 12.93
N PRO A 586 1.53 -9.07 13.36
CA PRO A 586 1.01 -9.26 14.71
C PRO A 586 0.77 -10.74 14.98
N ILE A 587 1.18 -11.23 16.13
CA ILE A 587 0.88 -12.60 16.56
C ILE A 587 -0.43 -12.58 17.35
N GLU A 588 -1.39 -13.41 16.95
CA GLU A 588 -2.70 -13.51 17.57
C GLU A 588 -2.64 -13.85 19.07
N VAL A 589 -3.65 -13.40 19.82
CA VAL A 589 -3.80 -13.73 21.24
C VAL A 589 -4.08 -15.24 21.43
N GLY A 590 -3.38 -15.88 22.38
CA GLY A 590 -3.58 -17.32 22.66
C GLY A 590 -2.34 -18.21 22.46
N LEU A 591 -1.15 -17.64 22.28
CA LEU A 591 0.11 -18.40 22.14
C LEU A 591 0.53 -19.16 23.40
N GLY A 592 0.17 -18.60 24.56
CA GLY A 592 0.46 -19.20 25.85
C GLY A 592 -0.49 -20.35 26.12
N MET A 593 0.05 -21.54 26.36
CA MET A 593 -0.72 -22.72 26.74
C MET A 593 -0.22 -23.32 28.04
N LEU A 594 -1.12 -23.94 28.80
CA LEU A 594 -0.73 -24.68 29.99
C LEU A 594 -0.11 -26.03 29.60
N ASP A 595 0.83 -26.52 30.40
CA ASP A 595 1.42 -27.85 30.24
C ASP A 595 0.38 -28.99 30.18
N SER A 596 -0.76 -28.83 30.85
CA SER A 596 -1.89 -29.76 30.79
C SER A 596 -2.66 -29.77 29.47
N GLU A 597 -2.51 -28.72 28.66
CA GLU A 597 -3.18 -28.53 27.37
C GLU A 597 -2.24 -28.85 26.20
N ALA A 598 -0.93 -28.97 26.49
CA ALA A 598 0.12 -29.20 25.50
C ALA A 598 0.32 -30.67 25.17
N THR A 599 0.50 -30.95 23.88
CA THR A 599 0.87 -32.28 23.36
C THR A 599 2.17 -32.14 22.57
N LEU A 600 3.27 -32.73 23.04
CA LEU A 600 4.57 -32.66 22.38
C LEU A 600 4.51 -33.16 20.93
N GLY A 601 5.26 -32.49 20.05
CA GLY A 601 5.31 -32.80 18.62
C GLY A 601 4.06 -32.43 17.82
N SER A 602 3.03 -31.83 18.43
CA SER A 602 1.84 -31.36 17.68
C SER A 602 2.10 -30.07 16.88
N LYS A 603 3.05 -29.25 17.34
CA LYS A 603 3.56 -28.03 16.71
C LYS A 603 4.89 -27.64 17.41
N PRO A 604 5.68 -26.69 16.87
CA PRO A 604 6.84 -26.17 17.58
C PRO A 604 6.47 -25.60 18.95
N MET A 605 7.24 -25.93 20.00
CA MET A 605 6.96 -25.47 21.37
C MET A 605 8.17 -24.86 22.08
N ILE A 606 7.98 -23.73 22.75
CA ILE A 606 8.93 -23.22 23.75
C ILE A 606 8.38 -23.56 25.13
N VAL A 607 9.04 -24.47 25.83
CA VAL A 607 8.61 -24.98 27.13
C VAL A 607 9.38 -24.24 28.22
N VAL A 608 8.67 -23.37 28.95
CA VAL A 608 9.26 -22.52 29.99
C VAL A 608 8.96 -23.12 31.37
N GLY A 609 10.01 -23.29 32.16
CA GLY A 609 9.96 -23.84 33.52
C GLY A 609 10.49 -25.26 33.63
N GLY A 610 11.01 -25.59 34.81
CA GLY A 610 11.64 -26.88 35.09
C GLY A 610 10.67 -28.05 35.26
N PRO A 611 11.18 -29.31 35.21
CA PRO A 611 10.38 -30.55 35.23
C PRO A 611 9.61 -30.80 36.54
N TYR A 612 9.85 -30.02 37.61
CA TYR A 612 9.07 -30.10 38.85
C TYR A 612 7.69 -29.45 38.72
N VAL A 613 7.56 -28.42 37.88
CA VAL A 613 6.35 -27.58 37.79
C VAL A 613 5.72 -27.58 36.41
N ASN A 614 6.41 -28.12 35.40
CA ASN A 614 5.96 -28.25 34.02
C ASN A 614 6.06 -29.73 33.58
N SER A 615 4.91 -30.37 33.32
CA SER A 615 4.87 -31.79 32.93
C SER A 615 5.48 -32.06 31.55
N VAL A 616 5.39 -31.08 30.64
CA VAL A 616 5.98 -31.18 29.30
C VAL A 616 7.50 -31.12 29.38
N ALA A 617 8.06 -30.25 30.22
CA ALA A 617 9.50 -30.21 30.47
C ALA A 617 10.02 -31.55 31.04
N LYS A 618 9.22 -32.19 31.89
CA LYS A 618 9.54 -33.52 32.44
C LYS A 618 9.52 -34.61 31.38
N GLU A 619 8.58 -34.55 30.45
CA GLU A 619 8.48 -35.48 29.32
C GLU A 619 9.66 -35.32 28.35
N LEU A 620 10.03 -34.08 27.99
CA LEU A 620 11.21 -33.78 27.14
C LEU A 620 12.51 -34.34 27.72
N LEU A 621 12.67 -34.30 29.04
CA LEU A 621 13.85 -34.85 29.72
C LEU A 621 13.78 -36.38 29.93
N GLY A 622 12.77 -37.07 29.40
CA GLY A 622 12.63 -38.51 29.51
C GLY A 622 12.13 -39.01 30.87
N PHE A 623 11.29 -38.22 31.55
CA PHE A 623 10.75 -38.50 32.88
C PHE A 623 11.83 -38.75 33.96
N PRO A 624 12.76 -37.80 34.18
CA PRO A 624 13.82 -37.97 35.16
C PRO A 624 13.25 -38.08 36.58
N THR A 625 13.95 -38.85 37.42
CA THR A 625 13.73 -38.90 38.87
C THR A 625 14.19 -37.60 39.53
N ASP A 626 13.70 -37.31 40.73
CA ASP A 626 14.10 -36.10 41.48
C ASP A 626 15.62 -36.02 41.69
N GLU A 627 16.30 -37.16 41.85
CA GLU A 627 17.76 -37.21 41.97
C GLU A 627 18.48 -36.86 40.65
N GLU A 628 17.90 -37.23 39.50
CA GLU A 628 18.43 -36.89 38.17
C GLU A 628 18.17 -35.41 37.83
N ILE A 629 17.01 -34.88 38.21
CA ILE A 629 16.71 -33.44 38.07
C ILE A 629 17.70 -32.61 38.89
N ALA A 630 17.96 -33.00 40.15
CA ALA A 630 18.91 -32.30 41.03
C ALA A 630 20.39 -32.44 40.61
N GLN A 631 20.71 -33.41 39.75
CA GLN A 631 22.03 -33.51 39.13
C GLN A 631 22.14 -32.66 37.85
N THR A 632 21.02 -32.48 37.15
CA THR A 632 20.95 -31.76 35.87
C THR A 632 20.87 -30.24 36.09
N PHE A 633 20.09 -29.80 37.07
CA PHE A 633 19.94 -28.40 37.43
C PHE A 633 20.62 -28.13 38.77
N THR A 634 21.59 -27.23 38.79
CA THR A 634 22.27 -26.78 40.01
C THR A 634 21.92 -25.32 40.30
N ASP A 635 21.95 -24.93 41.57
CA ASP A 635 21.68 -23.55 41.99
C ASP A 635 22.51 -22.51 41.23
N GLY A 636 21.85 -21.45 40.76
CA GLY A 636 22.44 -20.40 39.92
C GLY A 636 22.65 -20.79 38.46
N LYS A 637 22.08 -21.91 38.01
CA LYS A 637 22.18 -22.36 36.62
C LYS A 637 20.83 -22.67 35.98
N ALA A 638 20.78 -22.46 34.67
CA ALA A 638 19.69 -22.83 33.80
C ALA A 638 20.21 -23.47 32.52
N MET A 639 19.28 -24.09 31.79
CA MET A 639 19.50 -24.82 30.55
C MET A 639 18.54 -24.29 29.50
N ILE A 640 19.09 -24.05 28.31
CA ILE A 640 18.31 -23.87 27.09
C ILE A 640 18.68 -25.04 26.19
N LYS A 641 17.70 -25.82 25.74
CA LYS A 641 17.98 -27.03 24.96
C LYS A 641 16.95 -27.26 23.87
N TRP A 642 17.43 -27.52 22.66
CA TRP A 642 16.59 -27.93 21.55
C TRP A 642 16.43 -29.46 21.49
N PHE A 643 15.20 -29.90 21.24
CA PHE A 643 14.79 -31.29 21.05
C PHE A 643 14.21 -31.46 19.65
N ASP A 644 15.00 -32.06 18.74
CA ASP A 644 14.64 -32.19 17.32
C ASP A 644 13.39 -33.04 17.07
N ASP A 645 13.30 -34.19 17.74
CA ASP A 645 12.21 -35.16 17.51
C ASP A 645 10.85 -34.60 17.96
N GLU A 646 10.86 -33.76 18.98
CA GLU A 646 9.67 -33.13 19.57
C GLU A 646 9.40 -31.71 19.04
N GLN A 647 10.31 -31.16 18.22
CA GLN A 647 10.33 -29.76 17.77
C GLN A 647 10.15 -28.77 18.93
N ALA A 648 10.86 -28.99 20.03
CA ALA A 648 10.66 -28.23 21.26
C ALA A 648 11.96 -27.64 21.81
N MET A 649 11.88 -26.40 22.29
CA MET A 649 12.95 -25.76 23.05
C MET A 649 12.58 -25.74 24.53
N LEU A 650 13.40 -26.35 25.37
CA LEU A 650 13.28 -26.25 26.83
C LEU A 650 14.05 -25.03 27.34
N VAL A 651 13.40 -24.22 28.18
CA VAL A 651 13.99 -23.09 28.90
C VAL A 651 13.72 -23.29 30.39
N ALA A 652 14.70 -23.82 31.12
CA ALA A 652 14.49 -24.25 32.50
C ALA A 652 15.68 -23.91 33.41
N GLY A 653 15.40 -23.31 34.57
CA GLY A 653 16.37 -23.05 35.63
C GLY A 653 16.17 -23.92 36.88
N TRP A 654 17.17 -23.94 37.75
CA TRP A 654 17.03 -24.52 39.09
C TRP A 654 16.01 -23.74 39.94
N SER A 655 16.12 -22.41 39.95
CA SER A 655 15.20 -21.50 40.63
C SER A 655 14.39 -20.67 39.64
N ALA A 656 13.33 -20.03 40.13
CA ALA A 656 12.53 -19.08 39.38
C ALA A 656 13.36 -17.90 38.80
N GLN A 657 14.44 -17.50 39.49
CA GLN A 657 15.35 -16.47 38.97
C GLN A 657 16.19 -17.02 37.82
N ASP A 658 16.64 -18.27 37.91
CA ASP A 658 17.48 -18.90 36.89
C ASP A 658 16.68 -19.13 35.60
N THR A 659 15.43 -19.59 35.70
CA THR A 659 14.54 -19.74 34.54
C THR A 659 14.34 -18.38 33.86
N ARG A 660 14.08 -17.33 34.65
CA ARG A 660 13.90 -15.97 34.10
C ARG A 660 15.17 -15.45 33.42
N GLY A 661 16.34 -15.73 33.98
CA GLY A 661 17.62 -15.41 33.34
C GLY A 661 17.80 -16.13 32.00
N ALA A 662 17.44 -17.41 31.93
CA ALA A 662 17.45 -18.15 30.66
C ALA A 662 16.42 -17.60 29.65
N SER A 663 15.24 -17.15 30.11
CA SER A 663 14.28 -16.48 29.24
C SER A 663 14.80 -15.17 28.65
N TYR A 664 15.60 -14.39 29.40
CA TYR A 664 16.28 -13.21 28.86
C TYR A 664 17.30 -13.57 27.78
N VAL A 665 18.04 -14.66 27.97
CA VAL A 665 18.97 -15.15 26.93
C VAL A 665 18.24 -15.54 25.65
N VAL A 666 17.06 -16.16 25.75
CA VAL A 666 16.24 -16.49 24.57
C VAL A 666 15.62 -15.24 23.94
N ALA A 667 15.15 -14.30 24.76
CA ALA A 667 14.53 -13.07 24.27
C ALA A 667 15.54 -12.15 23.56
N ASP A 668 16.73 -12.02 24.13
CA ASP A 668 17.84 -11.20 23.62
C ASP A 668 18.91 -12.08 22.97
N TYR A 669 18.52 -13.16 22.28
CA TYR A 669 19.44 -14.20 21.75
C TYR A 669 20.58 -13.64 20.89
N SER A 670 20.37 -12.52 20.20
CA SER A 670 21.37 -11.84 19.37
C SER A 670 22.53 -11.22 20.16
N ASP A 671 22.36 -10.99 21.46
CA ASP A 671 23.41 -10.49 22.36
C ASP A 671 24.26 -11.61 22.97
N TYR A 672 23.92 -12.88 22.73
CA TYR A 672 24.60 -14.05 23.28
C TYR A 672 25.12 -15.00 22.19
N ASP A 673 26.04 -15.88 22.57
CA ASP A 673 26.51 -16.98 21.73
C ASP A 673 25.45 -18.09 21.70
N PHE A 674 24.42 -17.90 20.88
CA PHE A 674 23.22 -18.73 20.82
C PHE A 674 23.39 -19.86 19.79
N GLU A 675 24.42 -20.69 19.94
CA GLU A 675 24.79 -21.77 19.00
C GLU A 675 24.75 -23.17 19.67
N GLY A 676 24.58 -24.22 18.86
CA GLY A 676 24.60 -25.62 19.31
C GLY A 676 23.23 -26.13 19.78
N SER A 677 23.17 -27.37 20.28
CA SER A 677 21.90 -27.99 20.69
C SER A 677 21.49 -27.71 22.14
N GLU A 678 22.43 -27.23 22.96
CA GLU A 678 22.25 -26.99 24.40
C GLU A 678 23.15 -25.85 24.88
N LEU A 679 22.59 -24.95 25.68
CA LEU A 679 23.31 -23.87 26.37
C LEU A 679 23.17 -24.07 27.89
N GLU A 680 24.29 -23.89 28.60
CA GLU A 680 24.28 -23.67 30.04
C GLU A 680 24.30 -22.16 30.31
N VAL A 681 23.31 -21.69 31.07
CA VAL A 681 23.17 -20.29 31.47
C VAL A 681 23.50 -20.19 32.95
N VAL A 682 24.48 -19.38 33.32
CA VAL A 682 24.85 -19.11 34.71
C VAL A 682 24.27 -17.76 35.12
N VAL A 683 23.33 -17.79 36.07
CA VAL A 683 22.56 -16.61 36.49
C VAL A 683 22.99 -16.20 37.89
N THR A 684 23.93 -15.27 37.98
CA THR A 684 24.33 -14.71 39.28
C THR A 684 23.27 -13.73 39.78
N ASP A 685 22.79 -12.88 38.88
CA ASP A 685 21.59 -12.05 39.01
C ASP A 685 21.10 -11.65 37.60
N LEU A 686 19.91 -11.06 37.48
CA LEU A 686 19.32 -10.73 36.17
C LEU A 686 20.09 -9.67 35.36
N LYS A 687 21.15 -9.06 35.92
CA LYS A 687 22.05 -8.15 35.20
C LYS A 687 23.41 -8.77 34.89
N ASN A 688 23.68 -9.97 35.43
CA ASN A 688 24.94 -10.68 35.32
C ASN A 688 24.65 -12.14 34.92
N ILE A 689 24.50 -12.36 33.62
CA ILE A 689 24.19 -13.65 32.99
C ILE A 689 25.36 -14.04 32.09
N ASP A 690 25.90 -15.24 32.28
CA ASP A 690 26.93 -15.82 31.42
C ASP A 690 26.34 -17.03 30.66
N VAL A 691 26.62 -17.13 29.35
CA VAL A 691 26.12 -18.21 28.48
C VAL A 691 27.29 -19.03 27.95
N MET A 692 27.16 -20.36 27.97
CA MET A 692 28.16 -21.29 27.44
C MET A 692 27.48 -22.38 26.61
N ALA A 693 27.87 -22.52 25.34
CA ALA A 693 27.44 -23.64 24.50
C ALA A 693 28.02 -24.97 24.99
N LYS A 694 27.23 -26.05 24.89
CA LYS A 694 27.59 -27.41 25.36
C LYS A 694 27.67 -28.46 24.26
#